data_AF-A0A7Y0YIT2-F1
#
_entry.id   AF-A0A7Y0YIT2-F1
#
_cell.length_a   1.000
_cell.length_b   1.000
_cell.length_c   1.000
_cell.angle_alpha   90.00
_cell.angle_beta   90.00
_cell.angle_gamma   90.00
#
_symmetry.space_group_name_H-M   'P 1'
#
loop_
_entity.id
_entity.type
_entity.pdbx_description
1 polymer ?
#
loop_
_entity_poly.entity_id
_entity_poly.type
_entity_poly.pdbx_seq_one_letter_code
_entity_poly.pdbx_strand_id
1 'polypeptide(L)'
;MAFEFGALEVAAGVSLPELPVSSVGSKPGLTGLKPGLPRETPCEVPGADSPINPRAATEGTQPGKSTTNPDEPWNPGATPEDDYPREECGVFGVWAPGEDVSRLAYFGLYALQHRGQESAGIATSDGSKILVFKDMGLVSQVFSDRDLATLTGHIAVGHVRYATAGASSWRNAQPTLGPTAFGTLALAHNGNLVNARELAARVGVVAASRAGSLGASGECGETRDSGMAPRENETTGKRTTIPQDSTSDTMLLTKIIGAISHHVAGARGGASREGGAGSLGASGDCGETRDSGMAPRENETTGTKTTIPQDSASEVKLLGVMRRVLPQLDGAYSLTFMDETTLYAARDPHGIRPLVLGRLAAGEAGSAGAAGGWVVASETAALDIVGAAFVREIEPGELLAINENGVHSERFAPARPAGCVFEYVYLARPDTQISGRSIISARREMGAALAREDREMGAVLADIVMATPDSGTPAAIGYAEESGIPFVQGLVKNAYVGRTFIQPTQTMRQMGIRLKLNPVRSVIEGKRLVVIDDSIVRGNTQRAVVRMLREAGAREVHIRISSPPVLWPCFYGIDFATREELIATELGVSEICRSLGADSLAYLRFEAMVTATGQPEGALCTACFSGRYPTGIPQGAAVQGAEP
;
A
#
# COMPACT_ATOMS: atom_id res chain seq x y z
N MET A 1 40.49 4.86 40.19
CA MET A 1 40.44 3.45 39.75
C MET A 1 39.43 3.40 38.61
N ALA A 2 39.67 3.78 37.36
CA ALA A 2 40.78 3.48 36.42
C ALA A 2 41.00 1.97 36.29
N PHE A 3 40.60 1.39 35.15
CA PHE A 3 41.16 0.22 34.41
C PHE A 3 40.17 -0.09 33.26
N GLU A 4 40.53 -0.38 32.01
CA GLU A 4 41.70 -0.10 31.15
C GLU A 4 41.30 -0.57 29.74
N PHE A 5 41.88 0.04 28.71
CA PHE A 5 41.74 -0.36 27.32
C PHE A 5 42.48 -1.67 27.03
N GLY A 6 41.98 -2.48 26.10
CA GLY A 6 42.71 -3.58 25.48
C GLY A 6 42.53 -3.56 23.96
N ALA A 7 43.44 -2.89 23.26
CA ALA A 7 43.61 -2.98 21.82
C ALA A 7 44.42 -4.25 21.46
N LEU A 8 44.08 -4.91 20.36
CA LEU A 8 44.95 -5.90 19.71
C LEU A 8 44.89 -5.73 18.19
N GLU A 9 45.89 -5.03 17.64
CA GLU A 9 46.47 -5.20 16.30
C GLU A 9 47.54 -6.32 16.39
N VAL A 10 47.99 -7.10 15.40
CA VAL A 10 47.80 -7.31 13.94
C VAL A 10 48.56 -8.62 13.61
N ALA A 11 48.10 -9.41 12.63
CA ALA A 11 48.92 -10.14 11.62
C ALA A 11 47.98 -11.04 10.77
N ALA A 12 47.59 -10.64 9.55
CA ALA A 12 48.30 -10.79 8.26
C ALA A 12 48.26 -12.22 7.67
N GLY A 13 47.61 -12.33 6.50
CA GLY A 13 48.02 -13.28 5.46
C GLY A 13 46.95 -14.23 4.91
N VAL A 14 46.06 -13.75 4.02
CA VAL A 14 45.57 -14.57 2.88
C VAL A 14 45.29 -13.66 1.68
N SER A 15 46.02 -13.91 0.60
CA SER A 15 45.93 -13.28 -0.71
C SER A 15 44.73 -13.83 -1.49
N LEU A 16 43.92 -12.95 -2.09
CA LEU A 16 42.87 -13.32 -3.06
C LEU A 16 43.31 -12.90 -4.48
N PRO A 17 43.03 -13.72 -5.51
CA PRO A 17 43.58 -13.53 -6.85
C PRO A 17 42.83 -12.48 -7.67
N GLU A 18 43.61 -11.73 -8.46
CA GLU A 18 43.15 -10.76 -9.46
C GLU A 18 42.35 -11.47 -10.58
N LEU A 19 41.21 -10.88 -10.95
CA LEU A 19 40.46 -11.26 -12.15
C LEU A 19 40.75 -10.27 -13.30
N PRO A 20 40.83 -10.76 -14.54
CA PRO A 20 41.45 -10.02 -15.64
C PRO A 20 40.53 -8.97 -16.26
N VAL A 21 41.16 -7.85 -16.63
CA VAL A 21 40.63 -6.78 -17.47
C VAL A 21 40.50 -7.30 -18.90
N SER A 22 39.30 -7.25 -19.49
CA SER A 22 39.11 -7.43 -20.94
C SER A 22 38.40 -6.23 -21.55
N SER A 23 38.97 -5.79 -22.66
CA SER A 23 38.75 -4.58 -23.46
C SER A 23 37.39 -4.46 -24.15
N VAL A 24 36.90 -3.21 -24.16
CA VAL A 24 36.28 -2.45 -25.27
C VAL A 24 35.58 -3.25 -26.38
N GLY A 25 34.25 -3.12 -26.42
CA GLY A 25 33.39 -3.46 -27.57
C GLY A 25 32.26 -2.43 -27.72
N SER A 26 32.23 -1.79 -28.88
CA SER A 26 31.39 -0.69 -29.39
C SER A 26 29.88 -0.76 -29.15
N LYS A 27 29.26 0.42 -29.02
CA LYS A 27 27.81 0.75 -28.94
C LYS A 27 26.94 0.11 -30.06
N PRO A 28 25.60 0.05 -29.84
CA PRO A 28 24.70 1.10 -30.35
C PRO A 28 23.76 1.59 -29.22
N GLY A 29 23.61 2.89 -28.94
CA GLY A 29 22.74 3.78 -29.72
C GLY A 29 21.36 3.95 -29.07
N LEU A 30 21.29 4.39 -27.80
CA LEU A 30 20.05 4.84 -27.15
C LEU A 30 19.96 6.36 -27.27
N THR A 31 19.37 6.83 -28.37
CA THR A 31 18.91 8.21 -28.55
C THR A 31 17.44 8.27 -28.15
N GLY A 32 17.11 8.90 -27.02
CA GLY A 32 15.72 9.08 -26.63
C GLY A 32 15.41 9.40 -25.18
N LEU A 33 16.30 10.05 -24.43
CA LEU A 33 15.94 10.67 -23.14
C LEU A 33 16.07 12.19 -23.31
N LYS A 34 14.95 12.91 -23.18
CA LYS A 34 14.97 14.37 -23.10
C LYS A 34 15.76 14.77 -21.84
N PRO A 35 16.67 15.76 -21.91
CA PRO A 35 17.43 16.21 -20.74
C PRO A 35 16.49 16.87 -19.71
N GLY A 36 16.85 16.68 -18.43
CA GLY A 36 16.08 17.08 -17.26
C GLY A 36 15.72 18.56 -17.20
N LEU A 37 14.65 18.83 -16.46
CA LEU A 37 14.17 20.18 -16.14
C LEU A 37 15.29 21.05 -15.56
N PRO A 38 15.44 22.31 -16.02
CA PRO A 38 16.47 23.22 -15.52
C PRO A 38 16.18 23.68 -14.09
N ARG A 39 17.29 23.92 -13.41
CA ARG A 39 17.50 24.19 -11.98
C ARG A 39 17.30 25.68 -11.67
N GLU A 40 16.80 25.96 -10.47
CA GLU A 40 16.50 27.26 -9.83
C GLU A 40 16.70 28.56 -10.63
N THR A 41 15.66 29.40 -10.67
CA THR A 41 15.76 30.82 -11.04
C THR A 41 15.14 31.63 -9.91
N PRO A 42 15.78 32.72 -9.42
CA PRO A 42 15.15 33.63 -8.48
C PRO A 42 13.81 34.12 -9.06
N CYS A 43 12.72 33.95 -8.32
CA CYS A 43 11.42 34.45 -8.74
C CYS A 43 11.34 35.95 -8.45
N GLU A 44 11.53 36.80 -9.46
CA GLU A 44 11.23 38.22 -9.33
C GLU A 44 9.71 38.41 -9.14
N VAL A 45 9.34 39.01 -8.00
CA VAL A 45 7.96 39.38 -7.68
C VAL A 45 7.76 40.84 -8.10
N PRO A 46 6.84 41.19 -9.02
CA PRO A 46 6.65 42.58 -9.41
C PRO A 46 6.03 43.40 -8.27
N GLY A 47 6.68 44.50 -7.90
CA GLY A 47 6.15 45.51 -7.00
C GLY A 47 4.96 46.24 -7.61
N ALA A 48 3.91 46.42 -6.82
CA ALA A 48 2.73 47.21 -7.18
C ALA A 48 3.11 48.69 -7.31
N ASP A 49 2.86 49.30 -8.48
CA ASP A 49 2.32 50.67 -8.62
C ASP A 49 2.26 51.12 -10.10
N SER A 50 1.03 51.26 -10.64
CA SER A 50 0.54 52.31 -11.58
C SER A 50 -0.38 51.80 -12.71
N PRO A 51 -1.38 52.60 -13.14
CA PRO A 51 -2.56 52.12 -13.86
C PRO A 51 -2.45 52.27 -15.40
N ILE A 52 -2.98 51.30 -16.15
CA ILE A 52 -3.09 51.41 -17.62
C ILE A 52 -4.57 51.38 -18.04
N ASN A 53 -4.94 52.42 -18.81
CA ASN A 53 -6.23 52.66 -19.47
C ASN A 53 -6.25 51.94 -20.83
N PRO A 54 -7.33 51.24 -21.24
CA PRO A 54 -7.31 50.39 -22.43
C PRO A 54 -7.87 51.10 -23.67
N ARG A 55 -7.22 50.97 -24.83
CA ARG A 55 -7.89 50.97 -26.15
C ARG A 55 -6.99 50.55 -27.32
N ALA A 56 -7.56 49.62 -28.11
CA ALA A 56 -7.42 49.38 -29.56
C ALA A 56 -6.31 48.44 -30.10
N ALA A 57 -6.76 47.29 -30.65
CA ALA A 57 -6.54 46.77 -32.02
C ALA A 57 -6.61 45.21 -32.02
N THR A 58 -7.74 44.57 -32.34
CA THR A 58 -8.23 44.08 -33.66
C THR A 58 -7.36 43.06 -34.42
N GLU A 59 -7.82 41.80 -34.34
CA GLU A 59 -7.97 40.72 -35.34
C GLU A 59 -6.78 40.13 -36.14
N GLY A 60 -6.65 38.79 -36.05
CA GLY A 60 -5.88 37.93 -36.96
C GLY A 60 -5.73 36.46 -36.52
N THR A 61 -6.69 35.60 -36.90
CA THR A 61 -6.60 34.15 -37.25
C THR A 61 -5.90 33.14 -36.32
N GLN A 62 -6.69 32.20 -35.75
CA GLN A 62 -6.23 31.10 -34.86
C GLN A 62 -6.00 29.74 -35.56
N PRO A 63 -4.99 28.98 -35.12
CA PRO A 63 -5.08 27.53 -34.95
C PRO A 63 -5.03 27.14 -33.46
N GLY A 64 -5.91 26.22 -33.06
CA GLY A 64 -6.18 25.83 -31.67
C GLY A 64 -4.94 25.49 -30.85
N LYS A 65 -4.64 26.34 -29.86
CA LYS A 65 -3.73 26.06 -28.76
C LYS A 65 -4.58 25.94 -27.49
N SER A 66 -4.43 24.81 -26.81
CA SER A 66 -4.73 24.67 -25.39
C SER A 66 -3.85 25.66 -24.62
N THR A 67 -4.39 26.84 -24.34
CA THR A 67 -3.79 27.82 -23.44
C THR A 67 -4.37 27.59 -22.05
N THR A 68 -3.62 26.91 -21.18
CA THR A 68 -3.85 27.01 -19.73
C THR A 68 -3.60 28.46 -19.34
N ASN A 69 -4.66 29.16 -18.98
CA ASN A 69 -4.63 30.55 -18.60
C ASN A 69 -4.11 30.63 -17.14
N PRO A 70 -2.98 31.31 -16.86
CA PRO A 70 -2.45 31.42 -15.49
C PRO A 70 -3.37 32.19 -14.53
N ASP A 71 -4.42 32.84 -15.05
CA ASP A 71 -5.43 33.59 -14.29
C ASP A 71 -6.78 32.83 -14.13
N GLU A 72 -6.84 31.52 -14.44
CA GLU A 72 -8.08 30.76 -14.25
C GLU A 72 -8.40 30.61 -12.74
N PRO A 73 -9.60 30.97 -12.28
CA PRO A 73 -9.91 30.93 -10.86
C PRO A 73 -9.93 29.49 -10.34
N TRP A 74 -9.05 29.26 -9.36
CA TRP A 74 -8.97 28.10 -8.47
C TRP A 74 -10.29 27.33 -8.31
N ASN A 75 -10.30 26.04 -8.63
CA ASN A 75 -11.42 25.14 -8.35
C ASN A 75 -11.60 24.99 -6.83
N PRO A 76 -12.66 25.56 -6.23
CA PRO A 76 -12.84 25.64 -4.78
C PRO A 76 -13.26 24.30 -4.12
N GLY A 77 -13.32 23.21 -4.89
CA GLY A 77 -13.73 21.87 -4.46
C GLY A 77 -12.66 21.08 -3.70
N ALA A 78 -11.37 21.30 -3.98
CA ALA A 78 -10.29 20.50 -3.40
C ALA A 78 -9.98 20.95 -1.96
N THR A 79 -10.02 20.02 -1.03
CA THR A 79 -9.67 20.24 0.37
C THR A 79 -8.17 20.00 0.59
N PRO A 80 -7.58 20.56 1.66
CA PRO A 80 -6.20 20.25 2.06
C PRO A 80 -5.99 18.75 2.36
N GLU A 81 -7.09 18.03 2.65
CA GLU A 81 -7.09 16.59 2.88
C GLU A 81 -6.88 15.78 1.60
N ASP A 82 -7.00 16.38 0.42
CA ASP A 82 -6.84 15.73 -0.89
C ASP A 82 -5.40 15.81 -1.42
N ASP A 83 -4.48 16.39 -0.64
CA ASP A 83 -3.19 16.88 -1.13
C ASP A 83 -1.97 16.07 -0.69
N TYR A 84 -2.11 15.25 0.36
CA TYR A 84 -1.10 14.27 0.75
C TYR A 84 -1.46 12.90 0.18
N PRO A 85 -0.47 12.06 -0.15
CA PRO A 85 -0.71 10.64 -0.39
C PRO A 85 -1.48 10.09 0.81
N ARG A 86 -2.58 9.40 0.57
CA ARG A 86 -3.36 8.87 1.68
C ARG A 86 -2.91 7.46 2.02
N GLU A 87 -2.98 7.15 3.32
CA GLU A 87 -2.34 5.97 3.89
C GLU A 87 -2.98 4.66 3.43
N GLU A 88 -2.23 3.57 3.42
CA GLU A 88 -2.73 2.24 3.02
C GLU A 88 -3.48 1.54 4.13
N CYS A 89 -4.32 0.57 3.80
CA CYS A 89 -4.87 -0.33 4.81
C CYS A 89 -3.78 -1.00 5.69
N GLY A 90 -4.11 -1.25 6.96
CA GLY A 90 -3.27 -2.03 7.88
C GLY A 90 -3.89 -3.39 8.15
N VAL A 91 -3.10 -4.46 8.11
CA VAL A 91 -3.53 -5.81 8.47
C VAL A 91 -2.84 -6.29 9.75
N PHE A 92 -3.59 -7.05 10.54
CA PHE A 92 -3.10 -7.69 11.76
C PHE A 92 -3.67 -9.10 11.87
N GLY A 93 -2.90 -10.04 12.40
CA GLY A 93 -3.34 -11.39 12.70
C GLY A 93 -2.63 -11.92 13.94
N VAL A 94 -3.35 -12.69 14.75
CA VAL A 94 -2.77 -13.33 15.93
C VAL A 94 -3.33 -14.74 16.08
N TRP A 95 -2.44 -15.69 16.37
CA TRP A 95 -2.76 -17.04 16.81
C TRP A 95 -2.14 -17.21 18.19
N ALA A 96 -2.97 -17.28 19.23
CA ALA A 96 -2.50 -17.35 20.61
C ALA A 96 -3.54 -18.05 21.51
N PRO A 97 -3.51 -19.40 21.56
CA PRO A 97 -4.34 -20.15 22.50
C PRO A 97 -4.07 -19.74 23.95
N GLY A 98 -5.13 -19.40 24.68
CA GLY A 98 -5.06 -18.98 26.07
C GLY A 98 -4.95 -17.47 26.28
N GLU A 99 -4.77 -16.68 25.22
CA GLU A 99 -4.70 -15.21 25.29
C GLU A 99 -5.99 -14.54 24.80
N ASP A 100 -6.20 -13.28 25.18
CA ASP A 100 -7.31 -12.47 24.65
C ASP A 100 -6.95 -11.88 23.28
N VAL A 101 -7.13 -12.72 22.25
CA VAL A 101 -6.82 -12.36 20.86
C VAL A 101 -7.62 -11.17 20.33
N SER A 102 -8.80 -10.90 20.88
CA SER A 102 -9.63 -9.75 20.47
C SER A 102 -9.00 -8.43 20.90
N ARG A 103 -8.52 -8.37 22.16
CA ARG A 103 -7.83 -7.19 22.70
C ARG A 103 -6.45 -7.03 22.08
N LEU A 104 -5.72 -8.12 21.83
CA LEU A 104 -4.46 -8.08 21.09
C LEU A 104 -4.67 -7.51 19.68
N ALA A 105 -5.71 -7.96 18.96
CA ALA A 105 -6.07 -7.39 17.67
C ALA A 105 -6.47 -5.92 17.76
N TYR A 106 -7.26 -5.53 18.76
CA TYR A 106 -7.60 -4.12 18.99
C TYR A 106 -6.35 -3.24 19.18
N PHE A 107 -5.43 -3.63 20.06
CA PHE A 107 -4.20 -2.84 20.32
C PHE A 107 -3.26 -2.82 19.10
N GLY A 108 -3.12 -3.96 18.41
CA GLY A 108 -2.35 -4.04 17.18
C GLY A 108 -2.90 -3.13 16.08
N LEU A 109 -4.22 -3.10 15.90
CA LEU A 109 -4.87 -2.20 14.94
C LEU A 109 -4.80 -0.74 15.38
N TYR A 110 -4.89 -0.45 16.68
CA TYR A 110 -4.72 0.89 17.21
C TYR A 110 -3.31 1.42 16.93
N ALA A 111 -2.29 0.56 17.02
CA ALA A 111 -0.91 0.89 16.63
C ALA A 111 -0.76 1.16 15.12
N LEU A 112 -1.61 0.55 14.30
CA LEU A 112 -1.67 0.75 12.85
C LEU A 112 -2.70 1.79 12.43
N GLN A 113 -3.29 2.56 13.34
CA GLN A 113 -4.41 3.46 13.03
C GLN A 113 -4.09 4.52 11.97
N HIS A 114 -2.81 4.91 11.83
CA HIS A 114 -2.36 5.81 10.77
C HIS A 114 -2.69 5.22 9.40
N ARG A 115 -2.38 3.93 9.17
CA ARG A 115 -2.70 3.21 7.93
C ARG A 115 -4.15 3.40 7.44
N GLY A 116 -5.16 3.30 8.31
CA GLY A 116 -6.55 3.44 7.86
C GLY A 116 -7.49 4.06 8.89
N GLN A 117 -8.13 5.17 8.54
CA GLN A 117 -9.01 5.93 9.44
C GLN A 117 -10.49 5.87 9.05
N GLU A 118 -10.86 5.09 8.04
CA GLU A 118 -12.24 5.07 7.52
C GLU A 118 -13.11 3.98 8.12
N SER A 119 -12.55 2.81 8.34
CA SER A 119 -13.23 1.70 9.00
C SER A 119 -12.25 0.78 9.69
N ALA A 120 -12.74 0.05 10.68
CA ALA A 120 -12.00 -0.98 11.37
C ALA A 120 -12.84 -2.25 11.49
N GLY A 121 -12.18 -3.40 11.58
CA GLY A 121 -12.86 -4.67 11.75
C GLY A 121 -11.96 -5.72 12.39
N ILE A 122 -12.56 -6.61 13.17
CA ILE A 122 -11.92 -7.75 13.81
C ILE A 122 -12.78 -8.98 13.56
N ALA A 123 -12.12 -10.05 13.14
CA ALA A 123 -12.65 -11.39 13.04
C ALA A 123 -11.96 -12.26 14.08
N THR A 124 -12.70 -13.06 14.87
CA THR A 124 -12.13 -14.04 15.80
C THR A 124 -12.64 -15.45 15.52
N SER A 125 -11.82 -16.45 15.83
CA SER A 125 -12.21 -17.86 15.74
C SER A 125 -11.92 -18.60 17.04
N ASP A 126 -12.87 -19.44 17.45
CA ASP A 126 -12.75 -20.36 18.58
C ASP A 126 -12.31 -21.77 18.18
N GLY A 127 -11.96 -21.99 16.91
CA GLY A 127 -11.64 -23.31 16.36
C GLY A 127 -12.79 -23.98 15.60
N SER A 128 -14.02 -23.48 15.79
CA SER A 128 -15.23 -24.07 15.22
C SER A 128 -16.08 -23.09 14.40
N LYS A 129 -16.05 -21.80 14.76
CA LYS A 129 -16.81 -20.74 14.08
C LYS A 129 -16.02 -19.45 14.07
N ILE A 130 -16.29 -18.64 13.06
CA ILE A 130 -15.74 -17.29 12.94
C ILE A 130 -16.81 -16.25 13.27
N LEU A 131 -16.49 -15.32 14.15
CA LEU A 131 -17.29 -14.12 14.43
C LEU A 131 -16.59 -12.90 13.86
N VAL A 132 -17.34 -11.98 13.28
CA VAL A 132 -16.79 -10.73 12.72
C VAL A 132 -17.60 -9.55 13.17
N PHE A 133 -16.89 -8.54 13.66
CA PHE A 133 -17.43 -7.22 13.93
C PHE A 133 -16.62 -6.19 13.16
N LYS A 134 -17.31 -5.31 12.42
CA LYS A 134 -16.70 -4.24 11.63
C LYS A 134 -17.65 -3.08 11.47
N ASP A 135 -17.12 -1.87 11.54
CA ASP A 135 -17.90 -0.65 11.33
C ASP A 135 -17.03 0.49 10.77
N MET A 136 -17.69 1.58 10.36
CA MET A 136 -17.03 2.81 9.91
C MET A 136 -16.51 3.60 11.10
N GLY A 137 -15.34 4.21 10.95
CA GLY A 137 -14.68 5.02 11.95
C GLY A 137 -13.33 4.48 12.40
N LEU A 138 -12.76 5.16 13.40
CA LEU A 138 -11.49 4.78 14.03
C LEU A 138 -11.66 3.52 14.89
N VAL A 139 -10.57 2.80 15.14
CA VAL A 139 -10.55 1.58 15.97
C VAL A 139 -11.23 1.81 17.33
N SER A 140 -10.91 2.90 18.01
CA SER A 140 -11.49 3.23 19.32
C SER A 140 -12.95 3.69 19.28
N GLN A 141 -13.49 4.00 18.10
CA GLN A 141 -14.89 4.36 17.90
C GLN A 141 -15.72 3.13 17.52
N VAL A 142 -15.12 2.21 16.77
CA VAL A 142 -15.75 0.98 16.30
C VAL A 142 -15.90 -0.03 17.43
N PHE A 143 -14.87 -0.22 18.27
CA PHE A 143 -14.89 -1.27 19.30
C PHE A 143 -15.06 -0.70 20.70
N SER A 144 -16.11 -1.13 21.40
CA SER A 144 -16.22 -1.00 22.85
C SER A 144 -15.71 -2.26 23.58
N ASP A 145 -15.44 -2.15 24.88
CA ASP A 145 -15.12 -3.32 25.72
C ASP A 145 -16.19 -4.41 25.66
N ARG A 146 -17.46 -4.01 25.48
CA ARG A 146 -18.58 -4.95 25.34
C ARG A 146 -18.49 -5.71 24.03
N ASP A 147 -18.12 -5.05 22.93
CA ASP A 147 -17.99 -5.69 21.62
C ASP A 147 -16.82 -6.67 21.64
N LEU A 148 -15.66 -6.24 22.17
CA LEU A 148 -14.48 -7.09 22.31
C LEU A 148 -14.76 -8.33 23.18
N ALA A 149 -15.52 -8.17 24.27
CA ALA A 149 -15.90 -9.30 25.12
C ALA A 149 -16.76 -10.37 24.40
N THR A 150 -17.41 -10.04 23.27
CA THR A 150 -18.15 -11.02 22.45
C THR A 150 -17.27 -11.73 21.42
N LEU A 151 -16.12 -11.15 21.07
CA LEU A 151 -15.18 -11.67 20.10
C LEU A 151 -14.21 -12.66 20.77
N THR A 152 -14.73 -13.78 21.26
CA THR A 152 -13.91 -14.80 21.92
C THR A 152 -13.18 -15.68 20.90
N GLY A 153 -12.07 -16.30 21.29
CA GLY A 153 -11.36 -17.26 20.45
C GLY A 153 -9.89 -17.38 20.82
N HIS A 154 -9.13 -18.06 19.95
CA HIS A 154 -7.67 -18.15 20.02
C HIS A 154 -6.98 -17.72 18.72
N ILE A 155 -7.76 -17.27 17.73
CA ILE A 155 -7.28 -16.68 16.49
C ILE A 155 -8.02 -15.36 16.26
N ALA A 156 -7.33 -14.33 15.82
CA ALA A 156 -7.96 -13.11 15.32
C ALA A 156 -7.28 -12.60 14.06
N VAL A 157 -8.09 -11.99 13.18
CA VAL A 157 -7.65 -11.21 12.03
C VAL A 157 -8.28 -9.83 12.13
N GLY A 158 -7.47 -8.79 12.02
CA GLY A 158 -7.86 -7.40 12.14
C GLY A 158 -7.52 -6.60 10.89
N HIS A 159 -8.27 -5.53 10.66
CA HIS A 159 -8.00 -4.59 9.59
C HIS A 159 -8.38 -3.15 9.94
N VAL A 160 -7.56 -2.21 9.51
CA VAL A 160 -7.91 -0.77 9.42
C VAL A 160 -7.88 -0.33 7.97
N ARG A 161 -8.96 0.31 7.51
CA ARG A 161 -9.16 0.64 6.11
C ARG A 161 -8.89 2.10 5.80
N TYR A 162 -8.20 2.28 4.69
CA TYR A 162 -8.28 3.48 3.88
C TYR A 162 -8.97 3.14 2.54
N ALA A 163 -9.85 3.99 2.01
CA ALA A 163 -10.44 3.74 0.70
C ALA A 163 -9.47 4.10 -0.42
N THR A 164 -8.68 3.12 -0.84
CA THR A 164 -7.75 3.20 -1.97
C THR A 164 -8.42 2.75 -3.28
N ALA A 165 -9.35 1.79 -3.17
CA ALA A 165 -10.25 1.35 -4.22
C ALA A 165 -11.65 1.04 -3.67
N GLY A 166 -12.68 1.41 -4.44
CA GLY A 166 -14.10 1.26 -4.11
C GLY A 166 -14.60 2.26 -3.06
N ALA A 167 -15.90 2.50 -3.05
CA ALA A 167 -16.53 3.53 -2.19
C ALA A 167 -16.17 3.38 -0.70
N SER A 168 -16.10 4.51 0.02
CA SER A 168 -16.07 4.55 1.49
C SER A 168 -17.44 4.16 2.04
N SER A 169 -17.71 2.87 2.03
CA SER A 169 -18.96 2.28 2.50
C SER A 169 -18.68 1.12 3.45
N TRP A 170 -19.61 0.90 4.37
CA TRP A 170 -19.55 -0.21 5.34
C TRP A 170 -19.37 -1.59 4.67
N ARG A 171 -19.93 -1.77 3.45
CA ARG A 171 -19.79 -3.01 2.67
C ARG A 171 -18.33 -3.36 2.38
N ASN A 172 -17.51 -2.35 2.17
CA ASN A 172 -16.09 -2.50 1.86
C ASN A 172 -15.19 -2.53 3.11
N ALA A 173 -15.73 -2.36 4.33
CA ALA A 173 -14.98 -2.59 5.56
C ALA A 173 -14.52 -4.05 5.63
N GLN A 174 -13.31 -4.28 6.11
CA GLN A 174 -12.70 -5.60 6.24
C GLN A 174 -12.49 -5.93 7.73
N PRO A 175 -12.31 -7.20 8.14
CA PRO A 175 -12.21 -8.42 7.33
C PRO A 175 -13.48 -8.76 6.54
N THR A 176 -13.32 -9.33 5.35
CA THR A 176 -14.42 -9.87 4.55
C THR A 176 -14.64 -11.34 4.91
N LEU A 177 -15.90 -11.74 5.11
CA LEU A 177 -16.28 -13.13 5.29
C LEU A 177 -16.77 -13.74 3.97
N GLY A 178 -16.40 -14.98 3.71
CA GLY A 178 -16.93 -15.75 2.58
C GLY A 178 -16.95 -17.25 2.82
N PRO A 179 -17.92 -17.97 2.23
CA PRO A 179 -17.95 -19.42 2.29
C PRO A 179 -16.87 -20.04 1.40
N THR A 180 -16.35 -21.18 1.83
CA THR A 180 -15.50 -22.06 1.04
C THR A 180 -16.07 -23.48 1.08
N ALA A 181 -15.54 -24.38 0.25
CA ALA A 181 -15.91 -25.79 0.29
C ALA A 181 -15.51 -26.51 1.60
N PHE A 182 -14.65 -25.89 2.42
CA PHE A 182 -14.05 -26.50 3.60
C PHE A 182 -14.45 -25.81 4.92
N GLY A 183 -15.30 -24.77 4.86
CA GLY A 183 -15.63 -23.94 6.01
C GLY A 183 -15.73 -22.47 5.61
N THR A 184 -15.39 -21.59 6.54
CA THR A 184 -15.52 -20.14 6.41
C THR A 184 -14.14 -19.49 6.27
N LEU A 185 -14.04 -18.49 5.41
CA LEU A 185 -12.86 -17.65 5.26
C LEU A 185 -13.14 -16.26 5.84
N ALA A 186 -12.24 -15.77 6.68
CA ALA A 186 -12.12 -14.34 6.97
C ALA A 186 -10.82 -13.79 6.36
N LEU A 187 -10.90 -12.72 5.58
CA LEU A 187 -9.78 -12.16 4.81
C LEU A 187 -9.62 -10.65 5.04
N ALA A 188 -8.40 -10.25 5.37
CA ALA A 188 -7.94 -8.87 5.40
C ALA A 188 -6.80 -8.66 4.40
N HIS A 189 -6.79 -7.51 3.74
CA HIS A 189 -5.91 -7.22 2.62
C HIS A 189 -5.42 -5.76 2.66
N ASN A 190 -4.09 -5.61 2.63
CA ASN A 190 -3.41 -4.35 2.34
C ASN A 190 -2.77 -4.43 0.94
N GLY A 191 -3.19 -3.55 0.04
CA GLY A 191 -2.68 -3.48 -1.33
C GLY A 191 -3.79 -3.26 -2.37
N ASN A 192 -3.47 -3.53 -3.62
CA ASN A 192 -4.38 -3.41 -4.76
C ASN A 192 -4.03 -4.46 -5.83
N LEU A 193 -5.06 -5.16 -6.31
CA LEU A 193 -4.93 -6.26 -7.26
C LEU A 193 -5.32 -5.78 -8.67
N VAL A 194 -4.35 -5.73 -9.57
CA VAL A 194 -4.56 -5.16 -10.92
C VAL A 194 -5.43 -6.04 -11.79
N ASN A 195 -5.49 -7.35 -11.52
CA ASN A 195 -6.22 -8.34 -12.31
C ASN A 195 -7.42 -8.98 -11.59
N ALA A 196 -7.83 -8.46 -10.42
CA ALA A 196 -8.89 -9.08 -9.61
C ALA A 196 -10.23 -9.25 -10.36
N ARG A 197 -10.63 -8.26 -11.16
CA ARG A 197 -11.87 -8.32 -11.96
C ARG A 197 -11.78 -9.36 -13.07
N GLU A 198 -10.66 -9.42 -13.78
CA GLU A 198 -10.43 -10.42 -14.83
C GLU A 198 -10.46 -11.83 -14.24
N LEU A 199 -9.76 -12.04 -13.13
CA LEU A 199 -9.73 -13.32 -12.45
C LEU A 199 -11.13 -13.72 -11.95
N ALA A 200 -11.89 -12.79 -11.38
CA ALA A 200 -13.27 -13.02 -10.96
C ALA A 200 -14.18 -13.40 -12.15
N ALA A 201 -14.00 -12.77 -13.31
CA ALA A 201 -14.74 -13.15 -14.51
C ALA A 201 -14.39 -14.56 -15.00
N ARG A 202 -13.10 -14.90 -15.00
CA ARG A 202 -12.60 -16.24 -15.40
C ARG A 202 -13.16 -17.37 -14.55
N VAL A 203 -13.36 -17.15 -13.25
CA VAL A 203 -13.95 -18.15 -12.34
C VAL A 203 -15.49 -18.05 -12.24
N GLY A 204 -16.13 -17.23 -13.08
CA GLY A 204 -17.60 -17.10 -13.13
C GLY A 204 -18.22 -16.36 -11.94
N VAL A 205 -17.42 -15.62 -11.17
CA VAL A 205 -17.87 -14.81 -10.02
C VAL A 205 -18.50 -13.49 -10.46
N VAL A 206 -18.07 -12.96 -11.61
CA VAL A 206 -18.62 -11.75 -12.25
C VAL A 206 -18.87 -12.06 -13.74
N ALA A 207 -19.84 -11.40 -14.36
CA ALA A 207 -20.04 -11.53 -15.81
C ALA A 207 -18.79 -11.02 -16.56
N ALA A 208 -18.34 -11.77 -17.57
CA ALA A 208 -17.24 -11.34 -18.44
C ALA A 208 -17.59 -10.01 -19.11
N SER A 209 -16.73 -9.00 -18.98
CA SER A 209 -16.86 -7.75 -19.71
C SER A 209 -16.72 -8.02 -21.20
N ARG A 210 -17.76 -7.72 -21.99
CA ARG A 210 -17.63 -7.70 -23.45
C ARG A 210 -16.70 -6.54 -23.82
N ALA A 211 -15.47 -6.86 -24.21
CA ALA A 211 -14.57 -5.88 -24.81
C ALA A 211 -15.06 -5.56 -26.24
N GLY A 212 -15.35 -4.29 -26.50
CA GLY A 212 -15.35 -3.69 -27.84
C GLY A 212 -16.62 -3.84 -28.70
N SER A 213 -17.48 -2.82 -28.67
CA SER A 213 -18.14 -2.32 -29.88
C SER A 213 -18.35 -0.81 -29.77
N LEU A 214 -17.53 -0.06 -30.49
CA LEU A 214 -17.72 1.37 -30.74
C LEU A 214 -19.01 1.61 -31.55
N GLY A 215 -19.72 2.67 -31.19
CA GLY A 215 -20.61 3.40 -32.10
C GLY A 215 -22.11 3.24 -31.86
N ALA A 216 -22.70 4.17 -31.10
CA ALA A 216 -23.83 4.99 -31.55
C ALA A 216 -24.23 5.96 -30.44
N SER A 217 -24.05 7.24 -30.74
CA SER A 217 -24.61 8.39 -30.04
C SER A 217 -26.13 8.27 -29.85
N GLY A 218 -26.61 8.49 -28.63
CA GLY A 218 -28.01 8.71 -28.32
C GLY A 218 -28.10 9.60 -27.09
N GLU A 219 -28.45 10.86 -27.33
CA GLU A 219 -28.67 11.91 -26.32
C GLU A 219 -29.63 11.44 -25.22
N CYS A 220 -29.30 11.69 -23.95
CA CYS A 220 -30.24 11.50 -22.84
C CYS A 220 -30.49 12.86 -22.18
N GLY A 221 -31.62 13.46 -22.56
CA GLY A 221 -32.15 14.67 -21.93
C GLY A 221 -32.67 14.37 -20.52
N GLU A 222 -32.33 15.25 -19.60
CA GLU A 222 -32.87 15.29 -18.25
C GLU A 222 -34.39 15.55 -18.28
N THR A 223 -35.17 14.70 -17.61
CA THR A 223 -36.47 15.12 -17.07
C THR A 223 -36.57 14.68 -15.61
N ARG A 224 -36.84 15.68 -14.77
CA ARG A 224 -37.26 15.52 -13.38
C ARG A 224 -38.74 15.14 -13.39
N ASP A 225 -39.14 14.10 -12.66
CA ASP A 225 -40.42 14.16 -11.97
C ASP A 225 -40.46 13.32 -10.69
N SER A 226 -41.18 13.90 -9.75
CA SER A 226 -41.53 13.53 -8.39
C SER A 226 -42.63 12.45 -8.32
N GLY A 227 -42.63 11.63 -7.26
CA GLY A 227 -43.76 10.72 -6.99
C GLY A 227 -43.53 9.69 -5.88
N MET A 228 -44.40 9.72 -4.87
CA MET A 228 -44.44 8.87 -3.69
C MET A 228 -45.07 7.47 -3.98
N ALA A 229 -44.69 6.44 -3.20
CA ALA A 229 -44.91 4.99 -3.37
C ALA A 229 -46.37 4.48 -3.55
N PRO A 230 -46.59 3.18 -3.93
CA PRO A 230 -46.76 2.13 -2.91
C PRO A 230 -46.21 0.72 -3.27
N ARG A 231 -46.26 -0.17 -2.27
CA ARG A 231 -45.79 -1.57 -2.24
C ARG A 231 -46.65 -2.52 -3.09
N GLU A 232 -46.02 -3.44 -3.84
CA GLU A 232 -46.62 -4.73 -4.22
C GLU A 232 -45.57 -5.87 -4.19
N ASN A 233 -46.10 -7.07 -3.96
CA ASN A 233 -45.44 -8.29 -3.54
C ASN A 233 -45.62 -9.32 -4.65
N GLU A 234 -44.56 -9.76 -5.33
CA GLU A 234 -44.65 -10.86 -6.29
C GLU A 234 -43.39 -11.74 -6.30
N THR A 235 -43.61 -12.99 -5.90
CA THR A 235 -42.75 -14.16 -6.03
C THR A 235 -42.59 -14.56 -7.49
N THR A 236 -41.37 -14.55 -8.02
CA THR A 236 -40.87 -15.46 -9.07
C THR A 236 -39.34 -15.28 -9.21
N GLY A 237 -38.65 -16.36 -9.61
CA GLY A 237 -37.21 -16.58 -9.38
C GLY A 237 -36.27 -15.44 -9.78
N LYS A 238 -35.56 -14.90 -8.78
CA LYS A 238 -34.47 -13.94 -9.01
C LYS A 238 -33.17 -14.69 -9.30
N ARG A 239 -32.75 -14.67 -10.58
CA ARG A 239 -31.33 -14.56 -10.91
C ARG A 239 -30.78 -13.43 -10.05
N THR A 240 -29.77 -13.71 -9.23
CA THR A 240 -28.97 -12.71 -8.52
C THR A 240 -28.25 -11.85 -9.54
N THR A 241 -28.93 -10.84 -10.07
CA THR A 241 -28.30 -9.72 -10.76
C THR A 241 -27.56 -8.91 -9.70
N ILE A 242 -26.24 -8.96 -9.81
CA ILE A 242 -25.30 -8.20 -8.96
C ILE A 242 -25.56 -6.71 -9.22
N PRO A 243 -25.87 -5.88 -8.20
CA PRO A 243 -25.87 -4.43 -8.37
C PRO A 243 -24.47 -4.00 -8.84
N GLN A 244 -24.39 -3.23 -9.92
CA GLN A 244 -23.13 -2.87 -10.58
C GLN A 244 -22.20 -1.94 -9.78
N ASP A 245 -22.61 -1.49 -8.58
CA ASP A 245 -21.86 -0.53 -7.78
C ASP A 245 -21.32 -1.16 -6.49
N SER A 246 -19.99 -1.05 -6.28
CA SER A 246 -19.19 -1.45 -5.10
C SER A 246 -18.71 -2.91 -4.98
N THR A 247 -17.58 -3.24 -5.61
CA THR A 247 -16.77 -4.40 -5.21
C THR A 247 -15.31 -4.03 -5.00
N SER A 248 -14.86 -3.97 -3.74
CA SER A 248 -13.44 -3.91 -3.41
C SER A 248 -12.72 -5.19 -3.85
N ASP A 249 -11.41 -5.09 -4.07
CA ASP A 249 -10.57 -6.22 -4.45
C ASP A 249 -10.66 -7.36 -3.44
N THR A 250 -10.73 -7.04 -2.14
CA THR A 250 -10.87 -8.03 -1.07
C THR A 250 -12.14 -8.86 -1.22
N MET A 251 -13.26 -8.25 -1.61
CA MET A 251 -14.51 -8.99 -1.84
C MET A 251 -14.43 -9.86 -3.08
N LEU A 252 -13.78 -9.38 -4.15
CA LEU A 252 -13.55 -10.19 -5.35
C LEU A 252 -12.65 -11.38 -5.02
N LEU A 253 -11.54 -11.15 -4.31
CA LEU A 253 -10.60 -12.18 -3.87
C LEU A 253 -11.29 -13.23 -2.99
N THR A 254 -12.10 -12.80 -2.02
CA THR A 254 -12.90 -13.71 -1.16
C THR A 254 -13.78 -14.64 -2.00
N LYS A 255 -14.47 -14.10 -3.01
CA LYS A 255 -15.32 -14.88 -3.89
C LYS A 255 -14.54 -15.79 -4.84
N ILE A 256 -13.38 -15.33 -5.34
CA ILE A 256 -12.47 -16.14 -6.16
C ILE A 256 -11.99 -17.37 -5.38
N ILE A 257 -11.55 -17.16 -4.13
CA ILE A 257 -11.13 -18.24 -3.23
C ILE A 257 -12.28 -19.23 -3.00
N GLY A 258 -13.49 -18.71 -2.72
CA GLY A 258 -14.69 -19.53 -2.58
C GLY A 258 -14.97 -20.39 -3.82
N ALA A 259 -14.99 -19.79 -5.02
CA ALA A 259 -15.24 -20.50 -6.27
C ALA A 259 -14.18 -21.59 -6.56
N ILE A 260 -12.90 -21.27 -6.38
CA ILE A 260 -11.81 -22.23 -6.60
C ILE A 260 -11.87 -23.36 -5.56
N SER A 261 -12.21 -23.06 -4.30
CA SER A 261 -12.35 -24.08 -3.26
C SER A 261 -13.39 -25.14 -3.61
N HIS A 262 -14.55 -24.73 -4.16
CA HIS A 262 -15.59 -25.66 -4.63
C HIS A 262 -15.14 -26.48 -5.84
N HIS A 263 -14.35 -25.91 -6.73
CA HIS A 263 -13.78 -26.66 -7.85
C HIS A 263 -12.77 -27.73 -7.36
N VAL A 264 -11.90 -27.38 -6.41
CA VAL A 264 -10.95 -28.31 -5.79
C VAL A 264 -11.68 -29.46 -5.08
N ALA A 265 -12.77 -29.17 -4.36
CA ALA A 265 -13.59 -30.19 -3.72
C ALA A 265 -14.38 -31.06 -4.73
N GLY A 266 -14.96 -30.44 -5.76
CA GLY A 266 -15.79 -31.10 -6.78
C GLY A 266 -15.02 -32.04 -7.72
N ALA A 267 -13.76 -31.72 -8.04
CA ALA A 267 -12.89 -32.57 -8.86
C ALA A 267 -12.65 -33.97 -8.26
N ARG A 268 -12.84 -34.16 -6.94
CA ARG A 268 -12.80 -35.48 -6.28
C ARG A 268 -14.14 -36.23 -6.34
N GLY A 269 -15.28 -35.54 -6.36
CA GLY A 269 -16.61 -36.17 -6.44
C GLY A 269 -16.93 -36.79 -7.80
N GLY A 270 -16.25 -36.35 -8.86
CA GLY A 270 -16.37 -36.93 -10.21
C GLY A 270 -15.51 -38.18 -10.44
N ALA A 271 -14.40 -38.35 -9.71
CA ALA A 271 -13.47 -39.47 -9.89
C ALA A 271 -13.94 -40.80 -9.25
N SER A 272 -15.13 -40.82 -8.65
CA SER A 272 -15.73 -42.01 -8.00
C SER A 272 -17.10 -42.38 -8.59
N ARG A 273 -17.42 -41.89 -9.81
CA ARG A 273 -18.67 -42.16 -10.53
C ARG A 273 -18.50 -42.75 -11.93
N GLU A 274 -17.40 -43.48 -12.18
CA GLU A 274 -17.34 -44.45 -13.28
C GLU A 274 -17.30 -45.86 -12.69
N GLY A 275 -18.49 -46.44 -12.50
CA GLY A 275 -18.63 -47.78 -11.95
C GLY A 275 -20.07 -48.08 -11.56
N GLY A 276 -20.94 -48.29 -12.56
CA GLY A 276 -22.26 -48.88 -12.31
C GLY A 276 -23.35 -48.55 -13.32
N ALA A 277 -23.60 -49.50 -14.22
CA ALA A 277 -24.83 -49.75 -14.98
C ALA A 277 -25.24 -48.68 -16.04
N GLY A 278 -25.51 -49.02 -17.29
CA GLY A 278 -25.53 -50.32 -17.98
C GLY A 278 -25.81 -50.08 -19.47
N SER A 279 -25.21 -50.88 -20.34
CA SER A 279 -25.57 -50.92 -21.76
C SER A 279 -26.00 -52.34 -22.13
N LEU A 280 -27.22 -52.38 -22.67
CA LEU A 280 -27.88 -53.52 -23.27
C LEU A 280 -27.03 -54.17 -24.38
N GLY A 281 -27.19 -55.48 -24.51
CA GLY A 281 -26.31 -56.36 -25.26
C GLY A 281 -26.35 -56.24 -26.78
N ALA A 282 -25.29 -56.77 -27.38
CA ALA A 282 -25.29 -57.40 -28.69
C ALA A 282 -24.17 -58.45 -28.72
N SER A 283 -24.52 -59.60 -29.28
CA SER A 283 -23.82 -60.87 -29.41
C SER A 283 -22.56 -60.88 -30.28
N GLY A 284 -21.69 -61.87 -30.05
CA GLY A 284 -20.68 -62.39 -30.99
C GLY A 284 -19.29 -62.48 -30.34
N ASP A 285 -18.85 -63.61 -29.79
CA ASP A 285 -18.40 -64.87 -30.41
C ASP A 285 -16.86 -65.02 -30.29
N CYS A 286 -16.49 -66.20 -29.80
CA CYS A 286 -15.24 -66.95 -29.72
C CYS A 286 -13.84 -66.32 -29.92
N GLY A 287 -12.89 -66.78 -29.09
CA GLY A 287 -11.47 -66.86 -29.46
C GLY A 287 -10.47 -67.01 -28.31
N GLU A 288 -10.23 -68.24 -27.85
CA GLU A 288 -9.10 -68.65 -26.99
C GLU A 288 -7.73 -68.34 -27.66
N THR A 289 -6.67 -68.01 -26.91
CA THR A 289 -5.54 -68.91 -26.51
C THR A 289 -4.45 -67.99 -25.87
N ARG A 290 -3.91 -68.22 -24.64
CA ARG A 290 -2.75 -69.07 -24.24
C ARG A 290 -1.59 -69.00 -25.25
N ASP A 291 -0.30 -68.78 -24.94
CA ASP A 291 0.50 -69.06 -23.76
C ASP A 291 1.91 -68.43 -23.91
N SER A 292 2.61 -68.26 -22.78
CA SER A 292 4.06 -68.41 -22.53
C SER A 292 5.15 -67.69 -23.35
N GLY A 293 6.12 -67.10 -22.63
CA GLY A 293 7.46 -66.82 -23.16
C GLY A 293 8.37 -66.03 -22.21
N MET A 294 9.39 -66.71 -21.67
CA MET A 294 10.28 -66.30 -20.58
C MET A 294 11.41 -65.32 -21.00
N ALA A 295 11.98 -64.62 -20.01
CA ALA A 295 13.01 -63.55 -19.96
C ALA A 295 14.43 -63.93 -20.50
N PRO A 296 15.54 -63.14 -20.33
CA PRO A 296 15.73 -61.81 -19.69
C PRO A 296 16.68 -60.85 -20.45
N ARG A 297 16.74 -59.56 -20.06
CA ARG A 297 17.99 -58.75 -20.03
C ARG A 297 17.93 -57.68 -18.94
N GLU A 298 19.00 -57.66 -18.16
CA GLU A 298 19.29 -56.77 -17.03
C GLU A 298 19.58 -55.35 -17.50
N ASN A 299 19.15 -54.34 -16.72
CA ASN A 299 20.07 -53.29 -16.31
C ASN A 299 19.60 -52.63 -15.01
N GLU A 300 20.56 -52.50 -14.10
CA GLU A 300 20.47 -52.00 -12.74
C GLU A 300 20.11 -50.51 -12.69
N THR A 301 19.30 -50.09 -11.72
CA THR A 301 19.66 -48.96 -10.84
C THR A 301 18.90 -49.06 -9.52
N THR A 302 19.67 -49.20 -8.44
CA THR A 302 19.26 -49.11 -7.04
C THR A 302 18.63 -47.75 -6.71
N GLY A 303 17.35 -47.77 -6.30
CA GLY A 303 16.65 -46.63 -5.70
C GLY A 303 15.97 -47.09 -4.42
N THR A 304 16.50 -46.62 -3.29
CA THR A 304 16.04 -46.86 -1.93
C THR A 304 14.54 -46.57 -1.78
N LYS A 305 13.77 -47.56 -1.31
CA LYS A 305 12.37 -47.37 -0.88
C LYS A 305 12.36 -46.46 0.35
N THR A 306 12.10 -45.17 0.14
CA THR A 306 11.64 -44.27 1.21
C THR A 306 10.12 -44.37 1.25
N THR A 307 9.61 -45.05 2.28
CA THR A 307 8.19 -45.11 2.59
C THR A 307 7.72 -43.70 2.98
N ILE A 308 6.88 -43.09 2.15
CA ILE A 308 6.25 -41.78 2.41
C ILE A 308 5.16 -41.99 3.47
N PRO A 309 5.17 -41.28 4.61
CA PRO A 309 4.07 -41.33 5.57
C PRO A 309 2.78 -40.77 4.94
N GLN A 310 1.65 -41.41 5.24
CA GLN A 310 0.32 -40.99 4.81
C GLN A 310 -0.06 -39.66 5.46
N ASP A 311 0.08 -38.55 4.72
CA ASP A 311 -0.35 -37.20 5.15
C ASP A 311 -1.32 -36.56 4.12
N SER A 312 -2.10 -37.38 3.42
CA SER A 312 -2.90 -36.97 2.25
C SER A 312 -4.23 -36.26 2.57
N ALA A 313 -4.48 -35.90 3.83
CA ALA A 313 -5.68 -35.18 4.28
C ALA A 313 -5.44 -33.69 4.59
N SER A 314 -4.21 -33.29 4.95
CA SER A 314 -3.86 -31.89 5.24
C SER A 314 -3.70 -31.04 3.98
N GLU A 315 -3.42 -31.69 2.84
CA GLU A 315 -3.18 -31.09 1.53
C GLU A 315 -4.45 -30.47 0.88
N VAL A 316 -5.64 -30.71 1.44
CA VAL A 316 -6.96 -30.34 0.89
C VAL A 316 -7.75 -29.43 1.84
N LYS A 317 -7.04 -28.54 2.55
CA LYS A 317 -7.62 -27.42 3.30
C LYS A 317 -7.45 -26.11 2.53
N LEU A 318 -7.77 -24.98 3.16
CA LEU A 318 -7.61 -23.64 2.59
C LEU A 318 -6.19 -23.40 2.03
N LEU A 319 -5.15 -23.97 2.67
CA LEU A 319 -3.77 -23.94 2.17
C LEU A 319 -3.64 -24.40 0.71
N GLY A 320 -4.24 -25.54 0.35
CA GLY A 320 -4.21 -26.09 -1.01
C GLY A 320 -4.97 -25.22 -2.03
N VAL A 321 -6.00 -24.50 -1.60
CA VAL A 321 -6.71 -23.51 -2.42
C VAL A 321 -5.81 -22.31 -2.68
N MET A 322 -5.15 -21.80 -1.64
CA MET A 322 -4.28 -20.63 -1.74
C MET A 322 -3.05 -20.89 -2.62
N ARG A 323 -2.50 -22.11 -2.62
CA ARG A 323 -1.47 -22.54 -3.58
C ARG A 323 -1.87 -22.37 -5.05
N ARG A 324 -3.17 -22.44 -5.35
CA ARG A 324 -3.69 -22.21 -6.71
C ARG A 324 -4.06 -20.76 -6.97
N VAL A 325 -4.51 -20.03 -5.95
CA VAL A 325 -4.96 -18.65 -6.08
C VAL A 325 -3.78 -17.68 -6.17
N LEU A 326 -2.83 -17.76 -5.22
CA LEU A 326 -1.76 -16.77 -5.07
C LEU A 326 -0.89 -16.59 -6.34
N PRO A 327 -0.50 -17.65 -7.07
CA PRO A 327 0.29 -17.49 -8.30
C PRO A 327 -0.46 -16.78 -9.44
N GLN A 328 -1.78 -16.63 -9.34
CA GLN A 328 -2.61 -15.95 -10.34
C GLN A 328 -2.89 -14.49 -10.01
N LEU A 329 -2.57 -14.04 -8.80
CA LEU A 329 -2.77 -12.66 -8.38
C LEU A 329 -1.67 -11.77 -8.95
N ASP A 330 -2.07 -10.66 -9.55
CA ASP A 330 -1.16 -9.61 -10.00
C ASP A 330 -1.45 -8.30 -9.25
N GLY A 331 -0.40 -7.52 -8.99
CA GLY A 331 -0.44 -6.32 -8.15
C GLY A 331 0.30 -6.48 -6.82
N ALA A 332 -0.04 -5.63 -5.86
CA ALA A 332 0.58 -5.61 -4.54
C ALA A 332 -0.40 -6.14 -3.50
N TYR A 333 0.07 -7.01 -2.60
CA TYR A 333 -0.75 -7.50 -1.50
C TYR A 333 0.08 -7.97 -0.32
N SER A 334 -0.38 -7.60 0.86
CA SER A 334 -0.10 -8.26 2.13
C SER A 334 -1.42 -8.73 2.70
N LEU A 335 -1.59 -10.05 2.76
CA LEU A 335 -2.82 -10.71 3.18
C LEU A 335 -2.65 -11.27 4.58
N THR A 336 -3.70 -11.15 5.36
CA THR A 336 -3.88 -11.90 6.60
C THR A 336 -5.28 -12.48 6.60
N PHE A 337 -5.38 -13.79 6.77
CA PHE A 337 -6.65 -14.49 6.65
C PHE A 337 -6.68 -15.73 7.52
N MET A 338 -7.87 -16.26 7.79
CA MET A 338 -8.01 -17.46 8.59
C MET A 338 -9.17 -18.32 8.11
N ASP A 339 -9.00 -19.63 8.29
CA ASP A 339 -10.11 -20.54 8.46
C ASP A 339 -10.43 -20.68 9.96
N GLU A 340 -11.31 -21.60 10.33
CA GLU A 340 -11.70 -21.80 11.73
C GLU A 340 -10.50 -22.16 12.63
N THR A 341 -9.44 -22.78 12.10
CA THR A 341 -8.37 -23.44 12.89
C THR A 341 -6.96 -22.88 12.64
N THR A 342 -6.76 -22.21 11.52
CA THR A 342 -5.42 -21.81 11.05
C THR A 342 -5.42 -20.34 10.63
N LEU A 343 -4.45 -19.60 11.15
CA LEU A 343 -4.11 -18.24 10.69
C LEU A 343 -3.12 -18.36 9.53
N TYR A 344 -3.34 -17.57 8.49
CA TYR A 344 -2.47 -17.51 7.32
C TYR A 344 -2.04 -16.07 7.04
N ALA A 345 -0.87 -15.96 6.43
CA ALA A 345 -0.36 -14.70 5.95
C ALA A 345 0.36 -14.90 4.61
N ALA A 346 0.15 -14.00 3.65
CA ALA A 346 0.79 -14.10 2.35
C ALA A 346 1.26 -12.73 1.87
N ARG A 347 2.44 -12.69 1.26
CA ARG A 347 3.01 -11.47 0.68
C ARG A 347 3.24 -11.65 -0.82
N ASP A 348 2.94 -10.64 -1.61
CA ASP A 348 3.09 -10.69 -3.06
C ASP A 348 4.54 -11.01 -3.49
N PRO A 349 4.77 -11.55 -4.70
CA PRO A 349 6.11 -11.94 -5.16
C PRO A 349 7.13 -10.79 -5.20
N HIS A 350 6.66 -9.54 -5.24
CA HIS A 350 7.49 -8.36 -5.24
C HIS A 350 7.71 -7.79 -3.83
N GLY A 351 6.91 -8.20 -2.84
CA GLY A 351 6.98 -7.71 -1.48
C GLY A 351 6.73 -6.21 -1.38
N ILE A 352 5.87 -5.65 -2.25
CA ILE A 352 5.65 -4.20 -2.35
C ILE A 352 5.15 -3.63 -1.02
N ARG A 353 4.23 -4.35 -0.35
CA ARG A 353 3.68 -3.97 0.96
C ARG A 353 4.38 -4.70 2.11
N PRO A 354 4.59 -4.05 3.26
CA PRO A 354 5.29 -4.64 4.39
C PRO A 354 4.40 -5.63 5.16
N LEU A 355 5.02 -6.71 5.63
CA LEU A 355 4.38 -7.72 6.48
C LEU A 355 5.44 -8.41 7.34
N VAL A 356 5.23 -8.42 8.65
CA VAL A 356 6.18 -8.94 9.64
C VAL A 356 5.58 -10.07 10.46
N LEU A 357 6.43 -10.99 10.90
CA LEU A 357 6.11 -12.07 11.84
C LEU A 357 6.74 -11.76 13.19
N GLY A 358 5.94 -11.86 14.25
CA GLY A 358 6.35 -11.74 15.64
C GLY A 358 5.93 -12.95 16.47
N ARG A 359 6.57 -13.13 17.62
CA ARG A 359 6.29 -14.20 18.57
C ARG A 359 5.92 -13.61 19.92
N LEU A 360 4.76 -13.99 20.44
CA LEU A 360 4.35 -13.67 21.80
C LEU A 360 5.07 -14.60 22.77
N ALA A 361 5.47 -14.05 23.92
CA ALA A 361 5.96 -14.86 25.02
C ALA A 361 4.85 -15.82 25.50
N ALA A 362 5.26 -16.97 26.06
CA ALA A 362 4.33 -17.76 26.86
C ALA A 362 3.93 -16.91 28.09
N GLY A 363 2.64 -16.85 28.41
CA GLY A 363 2.13 -16.14 29.59
C GLY A 363 2.78 -16.59 30.90
N GLU A 364 2.52 -15.87 31.99
CA GLU A 364 3.10 -16.17 33.29
C GLU A 364 2.80 -17.60 33.76
N ALA A 365 3.78 -18.21 34.43
CA ALA A 365 3.74 -19.57 34.97
C ALA A 365 2.61 -19.71 36.02
N GLY A 366 1.40 -19.96 35.54
CA GLY A 366 0.19 -20.08 36.35
C GLY A 366 -1.05 -20.45 35.53
N SER A 367 -1.10 -20.07 34.25
CA SER A 367 -2.04 -20.64 33.27
C SER A 367 -1.46 -21.92 32.68
N ALA A 368 -1.85 -23.07 33.23
CA ALA A 368 -1.38 -24.37 32.77
C ALA A 368 -1.63 -24.54 31.25
N GLY A 369 -0.55 -24.52 30.44
CA GLY A 369 -0.58 -24.88 29.02
C GLY A 369 -0.28 -23.78 27.99
N ALA A 370 0.14 -22.57 28.38
CA ALA A 370 0.40 -21.48 27.43
C ALA A 370 1.65 -21.73 26.55
N ALA A 371 1.49 -22.43 25.42
CA ALA A 371 2.43 -22.32 24.32
C ALA A 371 2.36 -20.88 23.78
N GLY A 372 3.48 -20.18 23.68
CA GLY A 372 3.51 -18.79 23.19
C GLY A 372 2.82 -18.63 21.82
N GLY A 373 2.28 -17.45 21.55
CA GLY A 373 1.54 -17.16 20.32
C GLY A 373 2.39 -16.62 19.17
N TRP A 374 1.76 -16.42 18.02
CA TRP A 374 2.33 -15.82 16.83
C TRP A 374 1.49 -14.65 16.36
N VAL A 375 2.15 -13.59 15.90
CA VAL A 375 1.51 -12.37 15.40
C VAL A 375 2.03 -12.05 14.02
N VAL A 376 1.14 -11.63 13.13
CA VAL A 376 1.48 -11.06 11.83
C VAL A 376 0.93 -9.65 11.78
N ALA A 377 1.71 -8.69 11.28
CA ALA A 377 1.26 -7.31 11.16
C ALA A 377 1.90 -6.58 9.98
N SER A 378 1.28 -5.50 9.50
CA SER A 378 1.90 -4.66 8.46
C SER A 378 3.18 -3.95 8.94
N GLU A 379 3.32 -3.67 10.24
CA GLU A 379 4.50 -2.99 10.80
C GLU A 379 4.94 -3.57 12.14
N THR A 380 6.24 -3.43 12.43
CA THR A 380 6.84 -3.83 13.72
C THR A 380 6.26 -3.08 14.91
N ALA A 381 5.82 -1.83 14.73
CA ALA A 381 5.17 -1.05 15.78
C ALA A 381 3.92 -1.74 16.37
N ALA A 382 3.22 -2.56 15.58
CA ALA A 382 2.09 -3.35 16.10
C ALA A 382 2.57 -4.52 16.97
N LEU A 383 3.71 -5.14 16.64
CA LEU A 383 4.32 -6.20 17.44
C LEU A 383 4.75 -5.66 18.81
N ASP A 384 5.41 -4.51 18.84
CA ASP A 384 5.89 -3.88 20.08
C ASP A 384 4.73 -3.56 21.03
N ILE A 385 3.63 -3.02 20.51
CA ILE A 385 2.45 -2.66 21.30
C ILE A 385 1.75 -3.88 21.91
N VAL A 386 1.74 -5.02 21.21
CA VAL A 386 1.15 -6.27 21.73
C VAL A 386 2.15 -7.13 22.51
N GLY A 387 3.40 -6.67 22.68
CA GLY A 387 4.44 -7.40 23.39
C GLY A 387 5.00 -8.62 22.63
N ALA A 388 4.86 -8.65 21.31
CA ALA A 388 5.44 -9.70 20.47
C ALA A 388 6.89 -9.35 20.08
N ALA A 389 7.82 -10.28 20.29
CA ALA A 389 9.18 -10.14 19.81
C ALA A 389 9.22 -10.27 18.28
N PHE A 390 9.86 -9.32 17.59
CA PHE A 390 10.09 -9.42 16.15
C PHE A 390 10.91 -10.67 15.81
N VAL A 391 10.44 -11.45 14.84
CA VAL A 391 11.13 -12.66 14.36
C VAL A 391 11.81 -12.37 13.02
N ARG A 392 11.02 -11.95 12.02
CA ARG A 392 11.49 -11.56 10.68
C ARG A 392 10.37 -10.93 9.86
N GLU A 393 10.72 -10.35 8.73
CA GLU A 393 9.75 -10.08 7.67
C GLU A 393 9.26 -11.37 7.00
N ILE A 394 8.00 -11.35 6.55
CA ILE A 394 7.47 -12.33 5.61
C ILE A 394 8.08 -12.02 4.24
N GLU A 395 8.69 -13.02 3.62
CA GLU A 395 9.46 -12.87 2.39
C GLU A 395 8.54 -12.63 1.17
N PRO A 396 9.03 -11.96 0.11
CA PRO A 396 8.27 -11.84 -1.14
C PRO A 396 7.91 -13.21 -1.72
N GLY A 397 6.63 -13.43 -2.01
CA GLY A 397 6.13 -14.70 -2.55
C GLY A 397 5.98 -15.81 -1.50
N GLU A 398 6.01 -15.48 -0.21
CA GLU A 398 5.83 -16.42 0.90
C GLU A 398 4.37 -16.51 1.36
N LEU A 399 3.96 -17.73 1.71
CA LEU A 399 2.73 -18.07 2.41
C LEU A 399 3.06 -18.76 3.73
N LEU A 400 2.52 -18.22 4.83
CA LEU A 400 2.55 -18.82 6.15
C LEU A 400 1.21 -19.47 6.49
N ALA A 401 1.27 -20.59 7.21
CA ALA A 401 0.15 -21.21 7.89
C ALA A 401 0.54 -21.45 9.37
N ILE A 402 -0.26 -20.93 10.30
CA ILE A 402 0.03 -20.90 11.73
C ILE A 402 -1.14 -21.57 12.46
N ASN A 403 -0.85 -22.68 13.14
CA ASN A 403 -1.82 -23.44 13.92
C ASN A 403 -1.15 -24.14 15.12
N GLU A 404 -1.83 -25.11 15.72
CA GLU A 404 -1.33 -25.89 16.87
C GLU A 404 0.01 -26.60 16.62
N ASN A 405 0.35 -26.89 15.36
CA ASN A 405 1.62 -27.51 14.99
C ASN A 405 2.77 -26.48 14.81
N GLY A 406 2.48 -25.18 15.01
CA GLY A 406 3.42 -24.08 14.85
C GLY A 406 3.29 -23.37 13.50
N VAL A 407 4.40 -22.77 13.05
CA VAL A 407 4.47 -22.00 11.80
C VAL A 407 4.99 -22.88 10.68
N HIS A 408 4.17 -23.10 9.66
CA HIS A 408 4.56 -23.64 8.38
C HIS A 408 4.77 -22.50 7.39
N SER A 409 5.87 -22.55 6.63
CA SER A 409 6.25 -21.54 5.64
C SER A 409 6.52 -22.22 4.31
N GLU A 410 5.95 -21.69 3.24
CA GLU A 410 6.25 -22.10 1.86
C GLU A 410 6.29 -20.90 0.91
N ARG A 411 7.10 -20.99 -0.15
CA ARG A 411 7.09 -19.99 -1.22
C ARG A 411 6.20 -20.47 -2.36
N PHE A 412 5.22 -19.65 -2.73
CA PHE A 412 4.33 -19.92 -3.88
C PHE A 412 4.85 -19.30 -5.18
N ALA A 413 5.83 -18.39 -5.10
CA ALA A 413 6.47 -17.76 -6.24
C ALA A 413 7.94 -17.41 -5.94
N PRO A 414 8.82 -17.30 -6.96
CA PRO A 414 10.15 -16.74 -6.80
C PRO A 414 10.09 -15.27 -6.38
N ALA A 415 10.92 -14.88 -5.41
CA ALA A 415 11.02 -13.50 -4.94
C ALA A 415 11.59 -12.57 -6.03
N ARG A 416 10.94 -11.42 -6.24
CA ARG A 416 11.38 -10.34 -7.14
C ARG A 416 11.24 -8.99 -6.43
N PRO A 417 12.06 -8.71 -5.40
CA PRO A 417 11.83 -7.59 -4.49
C PRO A 417 11.63 -6.25 -5.23
N ALA A 418 10.57 -5.53 -4.87
CA ALA A 418 10.28 -4.16 -5.30
C ALA A 418 9.49 -3.45 -4.19
N GLY A 419 10.07 -3.38 -2.99
CA GLY A 419 9.43 -2.78 -1.81
C GLY A 419 9.03 -1.32 -2.05
N CYS A 420 7.86 -0.90 -1.56
CA CYS A 420 7.36 0.45 -1.81
C CYS A 420 8.28 1.53 -1.20
N VAL A 421 8.88 2.38 -2.04
CA VAL A 421 9.73 3.48 -1.56
C VAL A 421 8.95 4.51 -0.72
N PHE A 422 7.65 4.65 -0.96
CA PHE A 422 6.79 5.58 -0.24
C PHE A 422 6.55 5.20 1.22
N GLU A 423 6.81 3.94 1.62
CA GLU A 423 6.83 3.55 3.02
C GLU A 423 7.96 4.28 3.78
N TYR A 424 9.12 4.47 3.14
CA TYR A 424 10.23 5.24 3.69
C TYR A 424 9.93 6.74 3.75
N VAL A 425 9.34 7.28 2.69
CA VAL A 425 9.05 8.72 2.56
C VAL A 425 7.99 9.17 3.56
N TYR A 426 6.87 8.43 3.65
CA TYR A 426 5.67 8.97 4.31
C TYR A 426 4.85 7.93 5.09
N LEU A 427 4.50 6.79 4.49
CA LEU A 427 3.40 5.92 4.98
C LEU A 427 3.70 5.17 6.28
N ALA A 428 4.93 4.65 6.43
CA ALA A 428 5.26 3.83 7.59
C ALA A 428 5.44 4.72 8.82
N ARG A 429 5.19 4.20 10.02
CA ARG A 429 5.50 4.95 11.22
C ARG A 429 7.01 5.10 11.39
N PRO A 430 7.49 6.23 11.95
CA PRO A 430 8.92 6.43 12.16
C PRO A 430 9.60 5.37 13.04
N ASP A 431 8.87 4.75 13.96
CA ASP A 431 9.37 3.72 14.88
C ASP A 431 9.34 2.29 14.30
N THR A 432 8.94 2.10 13.03
CA THR A 432 9.06 0.80 12.36
C THR A 432 10.40 0.63 11.62
N GLN A 433 10.68 -0.62 11.25
CA GLN A 433 11.79 -0.99 10.37
C GLN A 433 11.29 -1.77 9.16
N ILE A 434 11.88 -1.51 7.99
CA ILE A 434 11.62 -2.23 6.74
C ILE A 434 12.96 -2.58 6.10
N SER A 435 13.14 -3.82 5.66
CA SER A 435 14.37 -4.36 5.10
C SER A 435 15.61 -4.07 5.96
N GLY A 436 15.45 -4.17 7.29
CA GLY A 436 16.49 -3.85 8.28
C GLY A 436 16.85 -2.36 8.41
N ARG A 437 16.15 -1.46 7.70
CA ARG A 437 16.33 -0.02 7.80
C ARG A 437 15.24 0.60 8.67
N SER A 438 15.67 1.34 9.69
CA SER A 438 14.80 2.20 10.49
C SER A 438 14.23 3.35 9.66
N ILE A 439 12.91 3.54 9.70
CA ILE A 439 12.21 4.58 8.95
C ILE A 439 12.60 5.98 9.42
N ILE A 440 12.67 6.22 10.74
CA ILE A 440 13.12 7.51 11.26
C ILE A 440 14.54 7.84 10.81
N SER A 441 15.45 6.86 10.76
CA SER A 441 16.83 7.07 10.29
C SER A 441 16.88 7.34 8.79
N ALA A 442 16.07 6.66 7.99
CA ALA A 442 15.96 6.92 6.56
C ALA A 442 15.47 8.35 6.28
N ARG A 443 14.43 8.82 6.97
CA ARG A 443 13.90 10.18 6.80
C ARG A 443 14.88 11.27 7.26
N ARG A 444 15.60 11.04 8.36
CA ARG A 444 16.70 11.94 8.78
C ARG A 444 17.79 12.04 7.71
N GLU A 445 18.17 10.91 7.13
CA GLU A 445 19.16 10.89 6.04
C GLU A 445 18.64 11.60 4.79
N MET A 446 17.36 11.45 4.43
CA MET A 446 16.75 12.21 3.33
C MET A 446 16.84 13.72 3.56
N GLY A 447 16.57 14.18 4.79
CA GLY A 447 16.73 15.59 5.17
C GLY A 447 18.17 16.08 5.12
N ALA A 448 19.12 15.29 5.61
CA ALA A 448 20.54 15.61 5.54
C ALA A 448 21.05 15.66 4.09
N ALA A 449 20.64 14.69 3.25
CA ALA A 449 20.97 14.70 1.83
C ALA A 449 20.43 15.95 1.14
N LEU A 450 19.21 16.38 1.46
CA LEU A 450 18.62 17.61 0.92
C LEU A 450 19.42 18.86 1.33
N ALA A 451 19.91 18.94 2.57
CA ALA A 451 20.78 20.04 3.00
C ALA A 451 22.13 20.07 2.28
N ARG A 452 22.72 18.90 1.97
CA ARG A 452 23.95 18.82 1.16
C ARG A 452 23.71 19.30 -0.26
N GLU A 453 22.60 18.90 -0.86
CA GLU A 453 22.20 19.36 -2.20
C GLU A 453 21.96 20.87 -2.25
N ASP A 454 21.28 21.41 -1.25
CA ASP A 454 21.09 22.85 -1.09
C ASP A 454 22.42 23.61 -1.00
N ARG A 455 23.40 23.06 -0.28
CA ARG A 455 24.74 23.64 -0.18
C ARG A 455 25.46 23.65 -1.54
N GLU A 456 25.30 22.58 -2.34
CA GLU A 456 25.86 22.50 -3.69
C GLU A 456 25.24 23.52 -4.65
N MET A 457 23.94 23.81 -4.49
CA MET A 457 23.19 24.73 -5.36
C MET A 457 23.33 26.21 -4.98
N GLY A 458 23.84 26.50 -3.78
CA GLY A 458 23.95 27.86 -3.25
C GLY A 458 23.10 27.97 -1.99
N ALA A 459 23.73 27.62 -0.86
CA ALA A 459 23.08 27.47 0.44
C ALA A 459 22.05 28.58 0.73
N VAL A 460 20.82 28.18 1.08
CA VAL A 460 19.76 29.09 1.50
C VAL A 460 20.16 29.80 2.78
N LEU A 461 20.03 31.13 2.78
CA LEU A 461 20.21 31.92 3.99
C LEU A 461 18.91 31.95 4.79
N ALA A 462 18.77 31.06 5.76
CA ALA A 462 17.62 31.03 6.66
C ALA A 462 18.01 31.14 8.14
N ASP A 463 17.05 31.55 8.96
CA ASP A 463 17.25 31.74 10.40
C ASP A 463 16.83 30.50 11.19
N ILE A 464 15.81 29.76 10.72
CA ILE A 464 15.32 28.53 11.33
C ILE A 464 14.92 27.49 10.27
N VAL A 465 15.04 26.22 10.65
CA VAL A 465 14.44 25.07 9.96
C VAL A 465 13.21 24.64 10.75
N MET A 466 12.12 24.33 10.06
CA MET A 466 10.89 23.80 10.65
C MET A 466 10.29 22.72 9.75
N ALA A 467 9.37 21.95 10.30
CA ALA A 467 8.64 20.91 9.56
C ALA A 467 7.19 21.33 9.33
N THR A 468 6.57 20.80 8.29
CA THR A 468 5.13 20.53 8.29
C THR A 468 4.88 19.25 9.11
N PRO A 469 4.28 19.35 10.31
CA PRO A 469 4.18 18.21 11.22
C PRO A 469 3.07 17.23 10.80
N ASP A 470 3.20 15.92 11.06
CA ASP A 470 4.28 15.29 11.84
C ASP A 470 5.32 14.58 10.96
N SER A 471 4.95 14.17 9.74
CA SER A 471 5.73 13.33 8.83
C SER A 471 7.05 13.98 8.38
N GLY A 472 7.06 15.29 8.14
CA GLY A 472 8.26 16.05 7.76
C GLY A 472 9.27 16.26 8.91
N THR A 473 8.89 15.97 10.16
CA THR A 473 9.72 16.28 11.34
C THR A 473 11.09 15.59 11.34
N PRO A 474 11.21 14.28 11.08
CA PRO A 474 12.52 13.62 11.05
C PRO A 474 13.44 14.20 9.96
N ALA A 475 12.90 14.51 8.78
CA ALA A 475 13.65 15.13 7.70
C ALA A 475 14.08 16.56 8.06
N ALA A 476 13.22 17.34 8.71
CA ALA A 476 13.58 18.67 9.23
C ALA A 476 14.73 18.64 10.23
N ILE A 477 14.73 17.66 11.13
CA ILE A 477 15.83 17.48 12.08
C ILE A 477 17.13 17.12 11.33
N GLY A 478 17.08 16.18 10.39
CA GLY A 478 18.25 15.81 9.60
C GLY A 478 18.81 16.96 8.77
N TYR A 479 17.93 17.76 8.16
CA TYR A 479 18.31 18.96 7.41
C TYR A 479 18.97 20.00 8.33
N ALA A 480 18.39 20.26 9.51
CA ALA A 480 18.91 21.20 10.48
C ALA A 480 20.31 20.81 10.98
N GLU A 481 20.52 19.53 11.29
CA GLU A 481 21.81 19.01 11.75
C GLU A 481 22.90 19.12 10.68
N GLU A 482 22.59 18.80 9.43
CA GLU A 482 23.55 18.90 8.32
C GLU A 482 23.82 20.34 7.89
N SER A 483 22.79 21.19 7.84
CA SER A 483 22.93 22.59 7.42
C SER A 483 23.54 23.50 8.50
N GLY A 484 23.40 23.12 9.78
CA GLY A 484 23.77 23.95 10.93
C GLY A 484 22.74 25.02 11.29
N ILE A 485 21.60 25.08 10.59
CA ILE A 485 20.49 26.00 10.90
C ILE A 485 19.63 25.37 11.99
N PRO A 486 19.27 26.09 13.08
CA PRO A 486 18.56 25.49 14.19
C PRO A 486 17.15 25.03 13.80
N PHE A 487 16.79 23.80 14.19
CA PHE A 487 15.42 23.30 14.12
C PHE A 487 14.56 23.97 15.22
N VAL A 488 13.42 24.53 14.82
CA VAL A 488 12.44 25.11 15.75
C VAL A 488 11.04 24.69 15.33
N GLN A 489 10.21 24.34 16.31
CA GLN A 489 8.81 24.03 16.08
C GLN A 489 8.00 25.32 15.80
N GLY A 490 7.88 25.68 14.52
CA GLY A 490 7.10 26.84 14.08
C GLY A 490 5.60 26.55 13.84
N LEU A 491 5.23 25.28 13.69
CA LEU A 491 3.84 24.84 13.54
C LEU A 491 3.47 23.85 14.65
N VAL A 492 2.27 24.01 15.20
CA VAL A 492 1.67 23.06 16.14
C VAL A 492 0.50 22.39 15.47
N LYS A 493 0.58 21.06 15.35
CA LYS A 493 -0.54 20.23 14.90
C LYS A 493 -1.56 20.07 16.03
N ASN A 494 -2.83 20.27 15.72
CA ASN A 494 -3.92 20.02 16.64
C ASN A 494 -4.22 18.52 16.69
N ALA A 495 -3.80 17.86 17.78
CA ALA A 495 -3.97 16.42 17.98
C ALA A 495 -5.45 15.98 18.09
N TYR A 496 -6.37 16.91 18.34
CA TYR A 496 -7.79 16.63 18.55
C TYR A 496 -8.63 16.77 17.27
N VAL A 497 -8.02 17.25 16.18
CA VAL A 497 -8.72 17.42 14.90
C VAL A 497 -8.53 16.16 14.06
N GLY A 498 -9.56 15.32 14.06
CA GLY A 498 -9.72 14.23 13.09
C GLY A 498 -10.20 14.74 11.73
N ARG A 499 -10.67 13.85 10.85
CA ARG A 499 -11.29 14.26 9.57
C ARG A 499 -12.46 15.22 9.83
N THR A 500 -12.44 16.38 9.18
CA THR A 500 -13.59 17.29 9.19
C THR A 500 -14.65 16.77 8.22
N PHE A 501 -15.88 16.53 8.68
CA PHE A 501 -17.01 16.21 7.79
C PHE A 501 -17.11 17.23 6.65
N ILE A 502 -17.46 16.76 5.45
CA ILE A 502 -17.64 17.55 4.22
C ILE A 502 -18.15 18.95 4.56
N GLN A 503 -17.28 19.93 4.45
CA GLN A 503 -17.61 21.30 4.77
C GLN A 503 -18.30 21.94 3.55
N PRO A 504 -19.59 22.31 3.65
CA PRO A 504 -20.40 22.74 2.50
C PRO A 504 -19.96 24.07 1.86
N THR A 505 -19.07 24.84 2.51
CA THR A 505 -18.68 26.18 2.04
C THR A 505 -17.16 26.35 1.95
N GLN A 506 -16.72 27.14 0.96
CA GLN A 506 -15.31 27.47 0.72
C GLN A 506 -14.64 28.17 1.91
N THR A 507 -15.39 28.98 2.66
CA THR A 507 -14.94 29.63 3.90
C THR A 507 -14.65 28.63 5.01
N MET A 508 -15.47 27.59 5.16
CA MET A 508 -15.18 26.53 6.13
C MET A 508 -13.99 25.68 5.69
N ARG A 509 -13.83 25.37 4.40
CA ARG A 509 -12.65 24.66 3.87
C ARG A 509 -11.33 25.36 4.18
N GLN A 510 -11.30 26.69 4.13
CA GLN A 510 -10.13 27.49 4.55
C GLN A 510 -9.89 27.44 6.07
N MET A 511 -10.94 27.30 6.89
CA MET A 511 -10.78 27.02 8.32
C MET A 511 -10.19 25.62 8.58
N GLY A 512 -10.39 24.66 7.68
CA GLY A 512 -9.87 23.28 7.80
C GLY A 512 -8.37 23.19 8.12
N ILE A 513 -7.52 24.00 7.48
CA ILE A 513 -6.08 24.00 7.78
C ILE A 513 -5.80 24.71 9.10
N ARG A 514 -6.43 25.86 9.37
CA ARG A 514 -6.28 26.57 10.65
C ARG A 514 -6.76 25.75 11.85
N LEU A 515 -7.69 24.82 11.63
CA LEU A 515 -8.10 23.84 12.64
C LEU A 515 -6.98 22.83 12.92
N LYS A 516 -6.20 22.45 11.90
CA LYS A 516 -5.16 21.40 11.96
C LYS A 516 -3.80 21.91 12.34
N LEU A 517 -3.38 23.05 11.81
CA LEU A 517 -2.05 23.61 11.97
C LEU A 517 -2.17 25.04 12.46
N ASN A 518 -1.43 25.34 13.53
CA ASN A 518 -1.37 26.67 14.12
C ASN A 518 0.07 27.19 14.07
N PRO A 519 0.32 28.38 13.49
CA PRO A 519 1.64 28.97 13.44
C PRO A 519 2.00 29.60 14.81
N VAL A 520 3.21 29.35 15.27
CA VAL A 520 3.76 29.95 16.48
C VAL A 520 4.39 31.29 16.11
N ARG A 521 3.58 32.36 16.12
CA ARG A 521 3.99 33.70 15.67
C ARG A 521 5.28 34.21 16.33
N SER A 522 5.45 33.97 17.63
CA SER A 522 6.66 34.39 18.37
C SER A 522 7.97 33.76 17.86
N VAL A 523 7.88 32.65 17.13
CA VAL A 523 9.01 31.97 16.49
C VAL A 523 9.21 32.46 15.05
N ILE A 524 8.10 32.73 14.34
CA ILE A 524 8.08 32.98 12.89
C ILE A 524 8.34 34.44 12.52
N GLU A 525 7.84 35.39 13.33
CA GLU A 525 7.78 36.81 12.95
C GLU A 525 9.16 37.40 12.61
N GLY A 526 9.28 37.94 11.40
CA GLY A 526 10.50 38.56 10.86
C GLY A 526 11.59 37.58 10.44
N LYS A 527 11.38 36.26 10.53
CA LYS A 527 12.39 35.23 10.22
C LYS A 527 12.32 34.72 8.78
N ARG A 528 13.45 34.26 8.28
CA ARG A 528 13.57 33.48 7.05
C ARG A 528 13.51 31.99 7.40
N LEU A 529 12.58 31.29 6.78
CA LEU A 529 12.20 29.93 7.16
C LEU A 529 12.62 28.93 6.09
N VAL A 530 13.27 27.83 6.49
CA VAL A 530 13.27 26.60 5.69
C VAL A 530 12.18 25.69 6.24
N VAL A 531 11.20 25.36 5.40
CA VAL A 531 10.06 24.50 5.77
C VAL A 531 10.21 23.17 5.04
N ILE A 532 10.46 22.11 5.81
CA ILE A 532 10.57 20.76 5.27
C ILE A 532 9.20 20.08 5.26
N ASP A 533 8.86 19.49 4.12
CA ASP A 533 7.71 18.61 3.96
C ASP A 533 8.14 17.30 3.27
N ASP A 534 7.35 16.24 3.37
CA ASP A 534 7.71 14.93 2.82
C ASP A 534 7.53 14.83 1.30
N SER A 535 6.43 15.40 0.78
CA SER A 535 6.02 15.27 -0.61
C SER A 535 5.05 16.41 -1.00
N ILE A 536 4.86 16.59 -2.33
CA ILE A 536 3.82 17.46 -2.88
C ILE A 536 3.07 16.68 -3.96
N VAL A 537 1.75 16.51 -3.81
CA VAL A 537 0.89 15.83 -4.79
C VAL A 537 0.14 16.85 -5.65
N ARG A 538 -0.78 17.65 -5.08
CA ARG A 538 -1.52 18.71 -5.80
C ARG A 538 -1.14 20.13 -5.37
N GLY A 539 -0.43 20.29 -4.24
CA GLY A 539 0.13 21.56 -3.73
C GLY A 539 -0.83 22.47 -2.97
N ASN A 540 -2.06 22.05 -2.70
CA ASN A 540 -3.07 22.78 -1.93
C ASN A 540 -2.64 23.06 -0.48
N THR A 541 -2.11 22.05 0.19
CA THR A 541 -1.68 22.16 1.58
C THR A 541 -0.47 23.05 1.66
N GLN A 542 0.54 22.86 0.79
CA GLN A 542 1.73 23.70 0.80
C GLN A 542 1.39 25.17 0.48
N ARG A 543 0.50 25.45 -0.49
CA ARG A 543 -0.02 26.81 -0.76
C ARG A 543 -0.54 27.49 0.50
N ALA A 544 -1.34 26.76 1.26
CA ALA A 544 -1.97 27.30 2.44
C ALA A 544 -1.03 27.38 3.66
N VAL A 545 -0.09 26.45 3.81
CA VAL A 545 0.99 26.53 4.80
C VAL A 545 1.84 27.77 4.53
N VAL A 546 2.30 27.98 3.29
CA VAL A 546 3.08 29.17 2.91
C VAL A 546 2.30 30.44 3.25
N ARG A 547 1.03 30.53 2.83
CA ARG A 547 0.16 31.66 3.16
C ARG A 547 0.05 31.89 4.67
N MET A 548 -0.17 30.84 5.45
CA MET A 548 -0.29 30.91 6.92
C MET A 548 1.00 31.43 7.56
N LEU A 549 2.17 30.99 7.08
CA LEU A 549 3.46 31.46 7.58
C LEU A 549 3.72 32.93 7.23
N ARG A 550 3.33 33.37 6.02
CA ARG A 550 3.37 34.78 5.62
C ARG A 550 2.45 35.65 6.48
N GLU A 551 1.22 35.20 6.72
CA GLU A 551 0.28 35.89 7.62
C GLU A 551 0.80 35.96 9.08
N ALA A 552 1.61 34.98 9.50
CA ALA A 552 2.29 34.99 10.80
C ALA A 552 3.56 35.87 10.83
N GLY A 553 3.92 36.53 9.72
CA GLY A 553 5.01 37.50 9.65
C GLY A 553 6.35 36.95 9.14
N ALA A 554 6.37 35.79 8.48
CA ALA A 554 7.61 35.25 7.88
C ALA A 554 8.18 36.19 6.80
N ARG A 555 9.48 36.49 6.90
CA ARG A 555 10.20 37.35 5.94
C ARG A 555 10.42 36.64 4.61
N GLU A 556 10.84 35.38 4.65
CA GLU A 556 11.06 34.48 3.51
C GLU A 556 10.63 33.06 3.92
N VAL A 557 10.11 32.29 2.98
CA VAL A 557 9.62 30.92 3.12
C VAL A 557 10.21 30.07 1.99
N HIS A 558 11.19 29.25 2.34
CA HIS A 558 11.86 28.31 1.44
C HIS A 558 11.31 26.91 1.68
N ILE A 559 10.60 26.35 0.70
CA ILE A 559 10.04 25.02 0.78
C ILE A 559 11.08 23.99 0.34
N ARG A 560 11.19 22.90 1.07
CA ARG A 560 12.13 21.81 0.81
C ARG A 560 11.42 20.47 0.99
N ILE A 561 11.46 19.64 -0.03
CA ILE A 561 10.71 18.40 -0.08
C ILE A 561 11.66 17.22 0.02
N SER A 562 11.50 16.37 1.02
CA SER A 562 12.39 15.23 1.28
C SER A 562 12.14 14.02 0.37
N SER A 563 11.47 14.23 -0.77
CA SER A 563 11.29 13.28 -1.85
C SER A 563 11.45 13.97 -3.22
N PRO A 564 11.64 13.20 -4.30
CA PRO A 564 11.48 13.70 -5.66
C PRO A 564 10.03 14.12 -5.94
N PRO A 565 9.79 14.87 -7.03
CA PRO A 565 8.45 15.20 -7.48
C PRO A 565 7.65 13.94 -7.84
N VAL A 566 6.40 13.85 -7.38
CA VAL A 566 5.49 12.74 -7.73
C VAL A 566 4.93 12.99 -9.13
N LEU A 567 5.24 12.10 -10.07
CA LEU A 567 4.92 12.27 -11.50
C LEU A 567 3.91 11.25 -12.02
N TRP A 568 3.68 10.16 -11.26
CA TRP A 568 2.86 9.05 -11.68
C TRP A 568 1.95 8.57 -10.54
N PRO A 569 0.71 8.14 -10.86
CA PRO A 569 -0.19 7.56 -9.87
C PRO A 569 0.33 6.20 -9.37
N CYS A 570 -0.22 5.73 -8.26
CA CYS A 570 0.13 4.43 -7.71
C CYS A 570 -0.98 3.42 -8.02
N PHE A 571 -0.62 2.22 -8.45
CA PHE A 571 -1.56 1.11 -8.67
C PHE A 571 -1.43 0.00 -7.63
N TYR A 572 -0.63 0.24 -6.60
CA TYR A 572 -0.28 -0.76 -5.58
C TYR A 572 -0.93 -0.49 -4.24
N GLY A 573 -1.84 0.47 -4.18
CA GLY A 573 -2.64 0.80 -3.02
C GLY A 573 -2.65 2.28 -2.68
N ILE A 574 -1.69 3.11 -3.13
CA ILE A 574 -1.66 4.50 -2.63
C ILE A 574 -2.73 5.28 -3.38
N ASP A 575 -3.65 5.93 -2.65
CA ASP A 575 -4.67 6.80 -3.22
C ASP A 575 -4.03 8.10 -3.72
N PHE A 576 -3.39 8.02 -4.89
CA PHE A 576 -2.92 9.20 -5.61
C PHE A 576 -4.01 9.77 -6.50
N ALA A 577 -3.93 11.08 -6.66
CA ALA A 577 -4.64 11.83 -7.68
C ALA A 577 -4.39 11.25 -9.07
N THR A 578 -5.28 11.53 -10.03
CA THR A 578 -4.98 11.16 -11.43
C THR A 578 -3.73 11.88 -11.90
N ARG A 579 -3.11 11.38 -12.97
CA ARG A 579 -1.85 11.96 -13.43
C ARG A 579 -1.97 13.44 -13.81
N GLU A 580 -3.12 13.84 -14.37
CA GLU A 580 -3.42 15.25 -14.70
C GLU A 580 -3.58 16.12 -13.44
N GLU A 581 -3.98 15.54 -12.32
CA GLU A 581 -4.13 16.26 -11.04
C GLU A 581 -2.81 16.44 -10.28
N LEU A 582 -1.72 15.76 -10.71
CA LEU A 582 -0.40 15.89 -10.09
C LEU A 582 0.30 17.17 -10.54
N ILE A 583 0.65 18.04 -9.59
CA ILE A 583 1.19 19.38 -9.89
C ILE A 583 2.51 19.33 -10.66
N ALA A 584 3.32 18.29 -10.44
CA ALA A 584 4.64 18.15 -11.05
C ALA A 584 4.62 17.53 -12.47
N THR A 585 3.47 17.05 -12.95
CA THR A 585 3.35 16.52 -14.32
C THR A 585 3.47 17.63 -15.36
N GLU A 586 2.86 18.80 -15.08
CA GLU A 586 2.73 19.89 -16.05
C GLU A 586 3.70 21.04 -15.78
N LEU A 587 4.05 21.29 -14.52
CA LEU A 587 4.81 22.46 -14.11
C LEU A 587 6.27 22.14 -13.78
N GLY A 588 7.18 23.03 -14.20
CA GLY A 588 8.56 23.00 -13.73
C GLY A 588 8.69 23.50 -12.29
N VAL A 589 9.80 23.20 -11.62
CA VAL A 589 10.02 23.55 -10.20
C VAL A 589 9.79 25.04 -9.90
N SER A 590 10.28 25.94 -10.77
CA SER A 590 10.07 27.39 -10.60
C SER A 590 8.59 27.80 -10.73
N GLU A 591 7.83 27.12 -11.58
CA GLU A 591 6.39 27.37 -11.73
C GLU A 591 5.61 26.86 -10.53
N ILE A 592 5.97 25.67 -10.03
CA ILE A 592 5.43 25.13 -8.78
C ILE A 592 5.71 26.11 -7.64
N CYS A 593 6.96 26.56 -7.47
CA CYS A 593 7.35 27.52 -6.44
C CYS A 593 6.47 28.78 -6.45
N ARG A 594 6.29 29.39 -7.62
CA ARG A 594 5.41 30.57 -7.80
C ARG A 594 3.96 30.25 -7.45
N SER A 595 3.45 29.09 -7.88
CA SER A 595 2.08 28.66 -7.57
C SER A 595 1.84 28.44 -6.07
N LEU A 596 2.88 28.06 -5.32
CA LEU A 596 2.83 27.90 -3.87
C LEU A 596 2.93 29.25 -3.14
N GLY A 597 3.46 30.29 -3.78
CA GLY A 597 3.78 31.58 -3.17
C GLY A 597 5.06 31.56 -2.30
N ALA A 598 5.93 30.57 -2.52
CA ALA A 598 7.20 30.42 -1.80
C ALA A 598 8.33 31.19 -2.48
N ASP A 599 9.39 31.55 -1.73
CA ASP A 599 10.56 32.27 -2.25
C ASP A 599 11.51 31.33 -3.00
N SER A 600 11.64 30.09 -2.51
CA SER A 600 12.34 29.01 -3.22
C SER A 600 11.72 27.65 -2.93
N LEU A 601 11.93 26.71 -3.84
CA LEU A 601 11.46 25.33 -3.75
C LEU A 601 12.57 24.40 -4.26
N ALA A 602 12.93 23.40 -3.47
CA ALA A 602 13.78 22.31 -3.92
C ALA A 602 13.22 20.95 -3.50
N TYR A 603 13.46 19.95 -4.34
CA TYR A 603 13.12 18.55 -4.11
C TYR A 603 14.41 17.76 -3.93
N LEU A 604 14.38 16.76 -3.06
CA LEU A 604 15.46 15.79 -2.94
C LEU A 604 15.64 15.02 -4.26
N ARG A 605 16.87 14.86 -4.73
CA ARG A 605 17.13 14.05 -5.92
C ARG A 605 16.75 12.58 -5.71
N PHE A 606 16.35 11.95 -6.81
CA PHE A 606 15.94 10.54 -6.85
C PHE A 606 17.02 9.62 -6.28
N GLU A 607 18.26 9.78 -6.71
CA GLU A 607 19.39 8.95 -6.30
C GLU A 607 19.70 9.10 -4.81
N ALA A 608 19.58 10.31 -4.29
CA ALA A 608 19.80 10.61 -2.89
C ALA A 608 18.69 10.01 -2.00
N MET A 609 17.43 10.11 -2.43
CA MET A 609 16.31 9.44 -1.76
C MET A 609 16.52 7.91 -1.71
N VAL A 610 16.86 7.29 -2.84
CA VAL A 610 17.12 5.84 -2.89
C VAL A 610 18.27 5.47 -1.95
N THR A 611 19.37 6.22 -1.98
CA THR A 611 20.52 6.00 -1.09
C THR A 611 20.13 6.10 0.39
N ALA A 612 19.28 7.06 0.76
CA ALA A 612 18.83 7.25 2.15
C ALA A 612 18.01 6.06 2.69
N THR A 613 17.35 5.28 1.82
CA THR A 613 16.67 4.04 2.21
C THR A 613 17.64 2.91 2.58
N GLY A 614 18.91 2.99 2.16
CA GLY A 614 19.88 1.90 2.32
C GLY A 614 19.54 0.64 1.50
N GLN A 615 18.60 0.73 0.56
CA GLN A 615 18.19 -0.37 -0.31
C GLN A 615 18.73 -0.15 -1.73
N PRO A 616 19.02 -1.21 -2.50
CA PRO A 616 19.36 -1.07 -3.91
C PRO A 616 18.12 -0.61 -4.70
N GLU A 617 18.31 0.27 -5.69
CA GLU A 617 17.22 0.80 -6.54
C GLU A 617 16.35 -0.32 -7.12
N GLY A 618 16.98 -1.39 -7.62
CA GLY A 618 16.30 -2.53 -8.21
C GLY A 618 15.48 -3.38 -7.24
N ALA A 619 15.58 -3.15 -5.92
CA ALA A 619 14.74 -3.78 -4.90
C ALA A 619 13.59 -2.88 -4.43
N LEU A 620 13.42 -1.69 -5.02
CA LEU A 620 12.39 -0.73 -4.67
C LEU A 620 11.41 -0.53 -5.81
N CYS A 621 10.12 -0.44 -5.49
CA CYS A 621 9.13 0.13 -6.38
C CYS A 621 9.24 1.65 -6.31
N THR A 622 9.68 2.25 -7.41
CA THR A 622 9.81 3.71 -7.57
C THR A 622 8.81 4.30 -8.55
N ALA A 623 7.76 3.54 -8.91
CA ALA A 623 6.82 3.85 -9.98
C ALA A 623 6.25 5.27 -9.90
N CYS A 624 5.93 5.75 -8.70
CA CYS A 624 5.37 7.08 -8.46
C CYS A 624 6.29 8.23 -8.93
N PHE A 625 7.60 7.97 -9.00
CA PHE A 625 8.62 8.91 -9.46
C PHE A 625 9.12 8.58 -10.88
N SER A 626 9.32 7.29 -11.18
CA SER A 626 9.98 6.86 -12.42
C SER A 626 9.03 6.43 -13.55
N GLY A 627 7.76 6.15 -13.25
CA GLY A 627 6.79 5.61 -14.21
C GLY A 627 7.04 4.16 -14.63
N ARG A 628 7.99 3.48 -13.97
CA ARG A 628 8.35 2.07 -14.17
C ARG A 628 7.67 1.23 -13.10
N TYR A 629 6.72 0.41 -13.51
CA TYR A 629 5.89 -0.39 -12.60
C TYR A 629 6.44 -1.82 -12.52
N PRO A 630 6.65 -2.42 -11.33
CA PRO A 630 7.15 -3.79 -11.22
C PRO A 630 6.22 -4.87 -11.81
N THR A 631 4.96 -4.53 -12.02
CA THR A 631 3.93 -5.43 -12.57
C THR A 631 3.14 -4.75 -13.68
N GLY A 632 2.25 -5.50 -14.32
CA GLY A 632 1.27 -4.91 -15.22
C GLY A 632 0.41 -3.84 -14.51
N ILE A 633 0.04 -2.79 -15.24
CA ILE A 633 -0.93 -1.78 -14.80
C ILE A 633 -2.36 -2.24 -15.17
N PRO A 634 -3.40 -1.79 -14.45
CA PRO A 634 -4.78 -2.16 -14.75
C PRO A 634 -5.19 -1.81 -16.19
N GLN A 635 -5.92 -2.72 -16.87
CA GLN A 635 -6.44 -2.47 -18.22
C GLN A 635 -7.38 -1.25 -18.22
N GLY A 636 -7.10 -0.28 -19.09
CA GLY A 636 -7.87 0.97 -19.19
C GLY A 636 -7.38 2.11 -18.30
N ALA A 637 -6.31 1.91 -17.51
CA ALA A 637 -5.63 3.01 -16.85
C ALA A 637 -5.03 3.93 -17.93
N ALA A 638 -5.61 5.13 -18.10
CA ALA A 638 -5.20 6.11 -19.10
C ALA A 638 -3.88 6.81 -18.72
N VAL A 639 -2.79 6.06 -18.59
CA VAL A 639 -1.48 6.58 -18.21
C VAL A 639 -0.53 6.48 -19.40
N GLN A 640 -0.53 7.49 -20.28
CA GLN A 640 0.30 7.51 -21.48
C GLN A 640 1.81 7.50 -21.14
N GLY A 641 2.56 6.52 -21.62
CA GLY A 641 4.02 6.45 -21.42
C GLY A 641 4.48 5.79 -20.11
N ALA A 642 3.58 5.13 -19.37
CA ALA A 642 3.99 4.20 -18.32
C ALA A 642 4.60 2.95 -18.97
N GLU A 643 5.75 2.51 -18.47
CA GLU A 643 6.39 1.26 -18.89
C GLU A 643 6.23 0.21 -17.76
N PRO A 644 5.72 -1.00 -18.08
CA PRO A 644 5.73 -2.13 -17.15
C PRO A 644 7.11 -2.80 -17.04
#